data_AF-A0A0J1H398-F1
#
_entry.id   AF-A0A0J1H398-F1
#
_cell.length_a   1.000
_cell.length_b   1.000
_cell.length_c   1.000
_cell.angle_alpha   90.00
_cell.angle_beta   90.00
_cell.angle_gamma   90.00
#
_symmetry.space_group_name_H-M   'P 1'
#
loop_
_entity.id
_entity.type
_entity.pdbx_description
1 polymer ?
#
loop_
_entity_poly.entity_id
_entity_poly.type
_entity_poly.pdbx_seq_one_letter_code
_entity_poly.pdbx_strand_id
1 'polypeptide(L)'
;MKTSFVAAAIAACLPAVSLASPVHLEYPLETQVIKAADDALRLVQSRYGDTDSMVLTGTVSSLLGTHYHFAQANSKREPCKGALVVSTGRDGQLYRVFNTLVANPGACDANLPLAPRPHTLVEPPEGEAVTASLTVFDPDPRTATGRALEDGQSNVDNIVVPAEAYRTVDDIEVTRAGGKLYLANSRVTAVDITHMFGEAVSPRQGIVSVDEGMPFAFRREQAAFRDVNAFYHLDQSLRYLETLGFVGGKALFTAPLKIDAQGEAGNNSTYLSDIDVLSMGTGGVPDSEDADVVLHEFAHAITERLTPDWQGGDTEAMGEGFSDYWAGAYSYWVQRDRAVKFEPDLFGNWDGITGALKSRRSLNDADARYYPEFDYRAHVSVMGTLSDELWSTPLFQTLKQAVEVYGEGAFDEFNRIVLEGQAGIGYGAKMHDVARSTVDAAARLYPDKDYAGLLEARFKNHQILRDDVMLAQSSNLLRSPDGKRVVLPAALVNTSGRQLVGYRSDLSLPALGWSRTVRHEGVADGHSHSLGEALTLPVTLQCGDELVLAAETAASHSSALQPFASRQQVNFIYGEPQLAIAPQVLDQALADARPAPLGDKIVLGDNLYALKVDDGAGVVGNDFAIYLSLSHERLSDLKVTVRAPSGRSITLMGNQALPLASHEYLYTIANTPALEQWAGEPLAGNWTLDITDRVAGNVGEIHRWGIGPVTGYQCAAASGDGDKGTVAPAAGASGGSLGLTGLLASLFLAGVRRRIKR
;
A
#
# COMPACT_ATOMS: atom_id res chain seq x y z
N MET A 1 31.81 -15.74 49.49
CA MET A 1 32.18 -17.10 49.90
C MET A 1 31.02 -18.02 49.52
N LYS A 2 31.24 -18.94 48.56
CA LYS A 2 30.50 -20.19 48.24
C LYS A 2 28.96 -20.10 48.06
N THR A 3 28.46 -20.02 46.82
CA THR A 3 27.97 -21.13 45.95
C THR A 3 26.73 -21.87 46.47
N SER A 4 25.64 -21.88 45.68
CA SER A 4 25.00 -23.11 45.16
C SER A 4 23.90 -22.80 44.13
N PHE A 5 24.06 -23.38 42.93
CA PHE A 5 23.07 -23.59 41.89
C PHE A 5 22.04 -24.65 42.30
N VAL A 6 20.76 -24.52 41.93
CA VAL A 6 19.89 -25.66 41.56
C VAL A 6 18.88 -25.24 40.47
N ALA A 7 19.11 -25.81 39.28
CA ALA A 7 18.21 -26.24 38.20
C ALA A 7 16.86 -25.52 37.95
N ALA A 8 16.79 -24.76 36.86
CA ALA A 8 15.56 -24.52 36.12
C ALA A 8 15.28 -25.72 35.19
N ALA A 9 14.11 -26.34 35.35
CA ALA A 9 13.64 -27.38 34.45
C ALA A 9 13.22 -26.75 33.11
N ILE A 10 13.88 -27.18 32.04
CA ILE A 10 13.47 -26.91 30.66
C ILE A 10 12.20 -27.72 30.40
N ALA A 11 11.04 -27.05 30.49
CA ALA A 11 9.83 -27.55 29.87
C ALA A 11 9.99 -27.35 28.37
N ALA A 12 10.18 -28.46 27.64
CA ALA A 12 10.12 -28.47 26.19
C ALA A 12 8.74 -27.93 25.77
N CYS A 13 8.73 -26.70 25.27
CA CYS A 13 7.60 -26.19 24.50
C CYS A 13 7.53 -27.02 23.22
N LEU A 14 6.63 -28.00 23.21
CA LEU A 14 6.02 -28.44 21.96
C LEU A 14 5.47 -27.19 21.27
N PRO A 15 5.70 -26.99 19.96
CA PRO A 15 5.07 -25.89 19.27
C PRO A 15 3.57 -26.10 19.41
N ALA A 16 2.90 -25.17 20.10
CA ALA A 16 1.48 -25.04 19.94
C ALA A 16 1.26 -24.90 18.43
N VAL A 17 0.53 -25.86 17.84
CA VAL A 17 -0.03 -25.68 16.51
C VAL A 17 -0.85 -24.40 16.64
N SER A 18 -0.30 -23.29 16.15
CA SER A 18 -1.03 -22.04 15.99
C SER A 18 -2.26 -22.40 15.18
N LEU A 19 -3.43 -22.34 15.81
CA LEU A 19 -4.68 -22.35 15.08
C LEU A 19 -4.60 -21.12 14.18
N ALA A 20 -4.43 -21.34 12.87
CA ALA A 20 -4.35 -20.25 11.91
C ALA A 20 -5.56 -19.34 12.10
N SER A 21 -5.33 -18.02 12.17
CA SER A 21 -6.41 -17.04 12.25
C SER A 21 -7.41 -17.26 11.11
N PRO A 22 -8.73 -17.09 11.34
CA PRO A 22 -9.74 -17.29 10.31
C PRO A 22 -9.53 -16.37 9.10
N VAL A 23 -10.09 -16.74 7.94
CA VAL A 23 -10.06 -15.84 6.77
C VAL A 23 -11.02 -14.71 7.12
N HIS A 24 -10.53 -13.47 7.18
CA HIS A 24 -11.38 -12.36 7.55
C HIS A 24 -12.47 -12.12 6.49
N LEU A 25 -12.08 -11.98 5.22
CA LEU A 25 -13.02 -11.75 4.13
C LEU A 25 -13.32 -13.04 3.35
N GLU A 26 -14.50 -13.60 3.59
CA GLU A 26 -14.96 -14.87 3.04
C GLU A 26 -15.95 -14.66 1.90
N TYR A 27 -15.77 -15.40 0.79
CA TYR A 27 -16.69 -15.44 -0.34
C TYR A 27 -17.32 -16.83 -0.42
N PRO A 28 -18.55 -17.03 0.08
CA PRO A 28 -19.16 -18.35 0.09
C PRO A 28 -19.38 -18.92 -1.32
N LEU A 29 -19.09 -20.21 -1.50
CA LEU A 29 -19.39 -20.93 -2.73
C LEU A 29 -20.91 -21.13 -2.88
N GLU A 30 -21.57 -21.50 -1.80
CA GLU A 30 -23.04 -21.62 -1.74
C GLU A 30 -23.67 -20.31 -1.26
N THR A 31 -24.51 -19.73 -2.12
CA THR A 31 -25.31 -18.53 -1.84
C THR A 31 -26.75 -18.89 -1.49
N GLN A 32 -27.40 -18.04 -0.70
CA GLN A 32 -28.82 -18.11 -0.37
C GLN A 32 -29.41 -16.71 -0.20
N VAL A 33 -30.73 -16.60 -0.33
CA VAL A 33 -31.45 -15.35 -0.10
C VAL A 33 -31.54 -15.09 1.40
N ILE A 34 -31.11 -13.91 1.83
CA ILE A 34 -31.21 -13.40 3.19
C ILE A 34 -32.09 -12.16 3.14
N LYS A 35 -33.24 -12.19 3.83
CA LYS A 35 -34.23 -11.11 3.76
C LYS A 35 -34.25 -10.23 5.02
N ALA A 36 -33.73 -10.73 6.12
CA ALA A 36 -33.71 -10.05 7.41
C ALA A 36 -32.52 -10.49 8.26
N ALA A 37 -32.25 -9.72 9.31
CA ALA A 37 -31.19 -9.99 10.28
C ALA A 37 -31.32 -11.39 10.91
N ASP A 38 -32.54 -11.86 11.20
CA ASP A 38 -32.75 -13.21 11.76
C ASP A 38 -32.34 -14.33 10.80
N ASP A 39 -32.47 -14.12 9.48
CA ASP A 39 -32.01 -15.08 8.48
C ASP A 39 -30.48 -15.12 8.45
N ALA A 40 -29.85 -13.94 8.51
CA ALA A 40 -28.40 -13.80 8.57
C ALA A 40 -27.81 -14.41 9.85
N LEU A 41 -28.45 -14.21 11.01
CA LEU A 41 -28.01 -14.79 12.27
C LEU A 41 -28.07 -16.32 12.23
N ARG A 42 -29.16 -16.90 11.69
CA ARG A 42 -29.27 -18.36 11.54
C ARG A 42 -28.21 -18.94 10.60
N LEU A 43 -27.91 -18.23 9.50
CA LEU A 43 -26.83 -18.60 8.60
C LEU A 43 -25.51 -18.67 9.37
N VAL A 44 -25.19 -17.63 10.12
CA VAL A 44 -23.95 -17.51 10.90
C VAL A 44 -23.85 -18.62 11.94
N GLN A 45 -24.90 -18.84 12.73
CA GLN A 45 -24.95 -19.87 13.77
C GLN A 45 -24.87 -21.30 13.21
N SER A 46 -25.25 -21.50 11.94
CA SER A 46 -25.13 -22.81 11.29
C SER A 46 -23.72 -23.10 10.75
N ARG A 47 -22.90 -22.06 10.53
CA ARG A 47 -21.62 -22.15 9.81
C ARG A 47 -20.40 -21.97 10.72
N TYR A 48 -20.52 -21.14 11.75
CA TYR A 48 -19.40 -20.76 12.61
C TYR A 48 -19.62 -21.24 14.05
N GLY A 49 -18.53 -21.58 14.74
CA GLY A 49 -18.55 -21.89 16.16
C GLY A 49 -18.56 -20.63 17.02
N ASP A 50 -18.86 -20.78 18.31
CA ASP A 50 -18.84 -19.68 19.29
C ASP A 50 -19.78 -18.50 18.96
N THR A 51 -20.85 -18.74 18.22
CA THR A 51 -21.80 -17.71 17.78
C THR A 51 -23.10 -17.62 18.59
N ASP A 52 -23.25 -18.44 19.63
CA ASP A 52 -24.48 -18.48 20.44
C ASP A 52 -24.76 -17.16 21.18
N SER A 53 -23.71 -16.39 21.47
CA SER A 53 -23.80 -15.09 22.13
C SER A 53 -23.93 -13.91 21.16
N MET A 54 -24.00 -14.14 19.85
CA MET A 54 -23.99 -13.06 18.87
C MET A 54 -25.26 -12.20 18.96
N VAL A 55 -25.05 -10.89 18.85
CA VAL A 55 -26.10 -9.88 18.83
C VAL A 55 -25.94 -9.00 17.60
N LEU A 56 -27.07 -8.59 17.01
CA LEU A 56 -27.08 -7.61 15.92
C LEU A 56 -26.67 -6.25 16.48
N THR A 57 -25.61 -5.66 15.94
CA THR A 57 -25.11 -4.32 16.31
C THR A 57 -25.58 -3.25 15.35
N GLY A 58 -25.86 -3.61 14.09
CA GLY A 58 -26.34 -2.67 13.10
C GLY A 58 -26.79 -3.32 11.79
N THR A 59 -27.51 -2.55 10.98
CA THR A 59 -27.82 -2.92 9.59
C THR A 59 -27.58 -1.70 8.71
N VAL A 60 -26.65 -1.83 7.78
CA VAL A 60 -26.27 -0.77 6.84
C VAL A 60 -26.77 -1.13 5.46
N SER A 61 -27.42 -0.18 4.79
CA SER A 61 -27.82 -0.33 3.39
C SER A 61 -26.94 0.54 2.50
N SER A 62 -26.41 -0.05 1.44
CA SER A 62 -25.43 0.54 0.52
C SER A 62 -25.94 0.47 -0.93
N LEU A 63 -25.15 0.94 -1.88
CA LEU A 63 -25.44 0.84 -3.32
C LEU A 63 -25.39 -0.63 -3.79
N LEU A 64 -24.52 -1.45 -3.20
CA LEU A 64 -24.39 -2.88 -3.53
C LEU A 64 -25.44 -3.77 -2.86
N GLY A 65 -25.91 -3.41 -1.67
CA GLY A 65 -26.99 -4.13 -1.01
C GLY A 65 -27.10 -3.87 0.49
N THR A 66 -27.15 -4.93 1.30
CA THR A 66 -27.40 -4.83 2.75
C THR A 66 -26.33 -5.57 3.54
N HIS A 67 -25.89 -4.97 4.64
CA HIS A 67 -24.84 -5.49 5.51
C HIS A 67 -25.39 -5.62 6.93
N TYR A 68 -25.44 -6.85 7.44
CA TYR A 68 -25.91 -7.16 8.79
C TYR A 68 -24.69 -7.33 9.70
N HIS A 69 -24.48 -6.39 10.62
CA HIS A 69 -23.34 -6.38 11.54
C HIS A 69 -23.72 -7.08 12.83
N PHE A 70 -22.90 -8.05 13.23
CA PHE A 70 -23.06 -8.79 14.47
C PHE A 70 -21.77 -8.74 15.28
N ALA A 71 -21.91 -8.76 16.61
CA ALA A 71 -20.81 -8.94 17.53
C ALA A 71 -21.10 -10.09 18.49
N GLN A 72 -20.09 -10.87 18.85
CA GLN A 72 -20.15 -11.80 19.98
C GLN A 72 -20.36 -11.00 21.27
N ALA A 73 -21.04 -11.61 22.25
CA ALA A 73 -21.21 -11.01 23.57
C ALA A 73 -20.41 -11.74 24.65
N ASN A 74 -19.90 -10.98 25.61
CA ASN A 74 -19.16 -11.49 26.76
C ASN A 74 -20.07 -12.14 27.81
N SER A 75 -19.50 -12.63 28.92
CA SER A 75 -20.26 -13.26 30.02
C SER A 75 -21.31 -12.34 30.69
N LYS A 76 -21.19 -11.03 30.52
CA LYS A 76 -22.18 -10.02 30.95
C LYS A 76 -23.21 -9.68 29.88
N ARG A 77 -23.16 -10.33 28.71
CA ARG A 77 -23.96 -10.06 27.51
C ARG A 77 -23.70 -8.70 26.87
N GLU A 78 -22.49 -8.17 27.06
CA GLU A 78 -22.05 -6.95 26.38
C GLU A 78 -21.39 -7.33 25.05
N PRO A 79 -21.70 -6.65 23.92
CA PRO A 79 -20.96 -6.79 22.66
C PRO A 79 -19.44 -6.68 22.87
N CYS A 80 -18.67 -7.47 22.14
CA CYS A 80 -17.23 -7.53 22.28
C CYS A 80 -16.50 -7.59 20.93
N LYS A 81 -15.17 -7.68 20.98
CA LYS A 81 -14.27 -7.59 19.82
C LYS A 81 -14.49 -8.62 18.70
N GLY A 82 -15.21 -9.72 18.94
CA GLY A 82 -15.48 -10.70 17.89
C GLY A 82 -16.62 -10.25 16.99
N ALA A 83 -16.34 -9.86 15.75
CA ALA A 83 -17.35 -9.35 14.82
C ALA A 83 -17.58 -10.29 13.64
N LEU A 84 -18.79 -10.21 13.07
CA LEU A 84 -19.11 -10.85 11.80
C LEU A 84 -20.13 -10.00 11.05
N VAL A 85 -19.87 -9.78 9.76
CA VAL A 85 -20.77 -9.01 8.89
C VAL A 85 -21.24 -9.85 7.72
N VAL A 86 -22.55 -10.04 7.59
CA VAL A 86 -23.17 -10.77 6.47
C VAL A 86 -23.59 -9.76 5.41
N SER A 87 -23.03 -9.86 4.21
CA SER A 87 -23.32 -8.92 3.11
C SER A 87 -24.11 -9.59 1.98
N THR A 88 -25.18 -8.93 1.57
CA THR A 88 -26.09 -9.38 0.51
C THR A 88 -26.13 -8.38 -0.63
N GLY A 89 -26.39 -8.87 -1.85
CA GLY A 89 -26.72 -8.00 -2.98
C GLY A 89 -28.09 -7.34 -2.83
N ARG A 90 -28.43 -6.43 -3.74
CA ARG A 90 -29.76 -5.78 -3.81
C ARG A 90 -30.94 -6.77 -3.94
N ASP A 91 -30.69 -7.97 -4.43
CA ASP A 91 -31.64 -9.07 -4.53
C ASP A 91 -31.74 -9.93 -3.26
N GLY A 92 -30.96 -9.60 -2.22
CA GLY A 92 -30.85 -10.35 -0.97
C GLY A 92 -29.90 -11.54 -1.04
N GLN A 93 -29.21 -11.78 -2.15
CA GLN A 93 -28.31 -12.93 -2.28
C GLN A 93 -27.02 -12.71 -1.48
N LEU A 94 -26.68 -13.66 -0.62
CA LEU A 94 -25.41 -13.70 0.10
C LEU A 94 -24.24 -13.69 -0.89
N TYR A 95 -23.28 -12.78 -0.70
CA TYR A 95 -22.08 -12.79 -1.53
C TYR A 95 -20.78 -12.69 -0.74
N ARG A 96 -20.81 -12.21 0.49
CA ARG A 96 -19.61 -12.02 1.31
C ARG A 96 -19.93 -12.10 2.80
N VAL A 97 -18.99 -12.64 3.57
CA VAL A 97 -18.97 -12.60 5.02
C VAL A 97 -17.64 -12.02 5.48
N PHE A 98 -17.67 -11.03 6.37
CA PHE A 98 -16.48 -10.59 7.10
C PHE A 98 -16.47 -11.26 8.48
N ASN A 99 -15.36 -11.83 8.94
CA ASN A 99 -15.27 -12.70 10.11
C ASN A 99 -13.99 -12.46 10.93
N THR A 100 -14.15 -11.90 12.13
CA THR A 100 -13.09 -11.70 13.12
C THR A 100 -13.48 -12.31 14.48
N LEU A 101 -14.27 -13.38 14.46
CA LEU A 101 -14.72 -14.06 15.68
C LEU A 101 -13.54 -14.46 16.58
N VAL A 102 -13.71 -14.27 17.88
CA VAL A 102 -12.72 -14.66 18.88
C VAL A 102 -13.10 -15.98 19.54
N ALA A 103 -12.09 -16.77 19.89
CA ALA A 103 -12.28 -17.97 20.69
C ALA A 103 -12.68 -17.59 22.13
N ASN A 104 -13.63 -18.33 22.71
CA ASN A 104 -14.14 -18.09 24.07
C ASN A 104 -14.65 -16.66 24.30
N PRO A 105 -15.77 -16.27 23.66
CA PRO A 105 -16.35 -14.94 23.81
C PRO A 105 -16.73 -14.61 25.25
N GLY A 106 -16.92 -15.58 26.15
CA GLY A 106 -17.22 -15.28 27.56
C GLY A 106 -16.20 -14.36 28.27
N ALA A 107 -14.95 -14.33 27.77
CA ALA A 107 -13.82 -13.58 28.33
C ALA A 107 -13.34 -12.41 27.45
N CYS A 108 -14.01 -12.09 26.33
CA CYS A 108 -13.59 -10.99 25.46
C CYS A 108 -13.86 -9.61 26.08
N ASP A 109 -12.97 -8.66 25.79
CA ASP A 109 -13.14 -7.25 26.18
C ASP A 109 -14.38 -6.67 25.51
N ALA A 110 -15.21 -5.98 26.29
CA ALA A 110 -16.38 -5.29 25.76
C ALA A 110 -15.96 -4.25 24.72
N ASN A 111 -16.65 -4.25 23.58
CA ASN A 111 -16.54 -3.25 22.53
C ASN A 111 -17.88 -2.53 22.47
N LEU A 112 -18.03 -1.53 23.33
CA LEU A 112 -19.23 -0.73 23.41
C LEU A 112 -18.97 0.61 22.71
N PRO A 113 -19.96 1.17 22.01
CA PRO A 113 -19.89 2.55 21.58
C PRO A 113 -19.50 3.45 22.75
N LEU A 114 -18.68 4.46 22.47
CA LEU A 114 -18.31 5.44 23.47
C LEU A 114 -19.59 6.08 24.02
N ALA A 115 -19.75 6.07 25.35
CA ALA A 115 -20.86 6.76 25.97
C ALA A 115 -20.70 8.26 25.70
N PRO A 116 -21.76 8.97 25.25
CA PRO A 116 -21.67 10.38 24.96
C PRO A 116 -21.12 11.15 26.16
N ARG A 117 -19.97 11.81 25.98
CA ARG A 117 -19.38 12.63 27.05
C ARG A 117 -20.36 13.74 27.43
N PRO A 118 -20.48 14.10 28.72
CA PRO A 118 -21.31 15.24 29.11
C PRO A 118 -20.78 16.54 28.49
N HIS A 119 -21.65 17.22 27.75
CA HIS A 119 -21.29 18.43 27.00
C HIS A 119 -22.46 19.40 26.93
N THR A 120 -22.17 20.65 26.59
CA THR A 120 -23.17 21.70 26.33
C THR A 120 -22.85 22.37 25.01
N LEU A 121 -23.80 22.30 24.08
CA LEU A 121 -23.76 23.05 22.82
C LEU A 121 -24.66 24.27 22.93
N VAL A 122 -24.20 25.39 22.39
CA VAL A 122 -25.10 26.43 21.91
C VAL A 122 -25.43 26.06 20.47
N GLU A 123 -26.71 26.04 20.14
CA GLU A 123 -27.21 25.74 18.80
C GLU A 123 -28.00 26.96 18.26
N PRO A 124 -28.05 27.15 16.94
CA PRO A 124 -28.90 28.15 16.33
C PRO A 124 -30.38 27.85 16.62
N PRO A 125 -31.24 28.88 16.64
CA PRO A 125 -32.68 28.69 16.81
C PRO A 125 -33.29 27.91 15.64
N GLU A 126 -34.33 27.12 15.93
CA GLU A 126 -35.20 26.56 14.89
C GLU A 126 -35.86 27.69 14.08
N GLY A 127 -36.00 27.47 12.77
CA GLY A 127 -36.48 28.50 11.86
C GLY A 127 -36.86 27.97 10.48
N GLU A 128 -37.05 28.88 9.54
CA GLU A 128 -37.42 28.57 8.16
C GLU A 128 -36.18 28.45 7.26
N ALA A 129 -36.15 27.46 6.38
CA ALA A 129 -35.11 27.34 5.37
C ALA A 129 -35.24 28.45 4.32
N VAL A 130 -34.17 29.22 4.14
CA VAL A 130 -34.02 30.26 3.10
C VAL A 130 -32.63 30.15 2.47
N THR A 131 -32.36 30.91 1.41
CA THR A 131 -31.02 30.94 0.81
C THR A 131 -30.25 32.22 1.13
N ALA A 132 -28.92 32.12 1.19
CA ALA A 132 -28.01 33.25 1.39
C ALA A 132 -26.73 33.10 0.58
N SER A 133 -26.01 34.21 0.41
CA SER A 133 -24.67 34.25 -0.17
C SER A 133 -23.61 34.19 0.93
N LEU A 134 -22.56 33.38 0.73
CA LEU A 134 -21.43 33.20 1.63
C LEU A 134 -20.13 33.59 0.93
N THR A 135 -19.17 34.12 1.68
CA THR A 135 -17.78 34.30 1.22
C THR A 135 -16.91 33.20 1.82
N VAL A 136 -16.25 32.40 0.99
CA VAL A 136 -15.51 31.19 1.38
C VAL A 136 -14.14 31.10 0.68
N PHE A 137 -13.27 30.23 1.18
CA PHE A 137 -12.15 29.66 0.40
C PHE A 137 -12.62 28.37 -0.27
N ASP A 138 -12.07 28.06 -1.45
CA ASP A 138 -12.49 26.88 -2.22
C ASP A 138 -11.36 26.29 -3.09
N PRO A 139 -10.71 25.18 -2.66
CA PRO A 139 -10.81 24.58 -1.32
C PRO A 139 -10.11 25.44 -0.26
N ASP A 140 -8.95 25.99 -0.63
CA ASP A 140 -8.10 26.80 0.23
C ASP A 140 -7.40 27.90 -0.62
N PRO A 141 -6.77 28.93 0.00
CA PRO A 141 -6.15 30.01 -0.75
C PRO A 141 -5.02 29.62 -1.71
N ARG A 142 -4.17 28.66 -1.34
CA ARG A 142 -3.02 28.25 -2.17
C ARG A 142 -3.48 27.42 -3.34
N THR A 143 -4.34 26.44 -3.08
CA THR A 143 -4.94 25.65 -4.15
C THR A 143 -5.77 26.55 -5.04
N ALA A 144 -6.66 27.41 -4.53
CA ALA A 144 -7.50 28.31 -5.33
C ALA A 144 -6.71 29.31 -6.20
N THR A 145 -5.49 29.68 -5.81
CA THR A 145 -4.66 30.61 -6.58
C THR A 145 -3.55 29.95 -7.39
N GLY A 146 -3.22 28.69 -7.08
CA GLY A 146 -2.07 27.99 -7.65
C GLY A 146 -0.72 28.59 -7.26
N ARG A 147 -0.64 29.24 -6.09
CA ARG A 147 0.56 29.94 -5.62
C ARG A 147 1.15 29.30 -4.37
N ALA A 148 2.47 29.15 -4.35
CA ALA A 148 3.20 28.81 -3.14
C ALA A 148 3.19 29.97 -2.15
N LEU A 149 3.48 29.68 -0.86
CA LEU A 149 3.74 30.73 0.12
C LEU A 149 5.03 31.46 -0.25
N GLU A 150 5.04 32.79 -0.10
CA GLU A 150 6.23 33.60 -0.35
C GLU A 150 7.26 33.43 0.77
N ASP A 151 8.54 33.40 0.38
CA ASP A 151 9.67 33.35 1.32
C ASP A 151 9.61 34.55 2.29
N GLY A 152 9.52 34.27 3.59
CA GLY A 152 9.44 35.29 4.65
C GLY A 152 8.08 35.41 5.34
N GLN A 153 7.04 34.72 4.87
CA GLN A 153 5.75 34.61 5.55
C GLN A 153 5.77 33.52 6.64
N SER A 154 6.62 33.69 7.67
CA SER A 154 6.72 32.74 8.79
C SER A 154 5.67 32.96 9.89
N ASN A 155 5.02 34.12 9.92
CA ASN A 155 3.91 34.41 10.82
C ASN A 155 2.57 34.26 10.09
N VAL A 156 1.80 33.26 10.49
CA VAL A 156 0.48 32.90 9.92
C VAL A 156 -0.52 34.06 9.96
N ASP A 157 -0.49 34.85 11.03
CA ASP A 157 -1.42 35.98 11.21
C ASP A 157 -1.19 37.09 10.18
N ASN A 158 0.03 37.17 9.63
CA ASN A 158 0.44 38.22 8.69
C ASN A 158 0.39 37.75 7.23
N ILE A 159 -0.09 36.54 6.94
CA ILE A 159 -0.22 36.08 5.56
C ILE A 159 -1.31 36.89 4.86
N VAL A 160 -0.91 37.60 3.81
CA VAL A 160 -1.83 38.36 2.96
C VAL A 160 -2.47 37.40 1.98
N VAL A 161 -3.77 37.14 2.17
CA VAL A 161 -4.55 36.31 1.24
C VAL A 161 -5.05 37.18 0.09
N PRO A 162 -4.71 36.84 -1.17
CA PRO A 162 -5.12 37.65 -2.33
C PRO A 162 -6.65 37.62 -2.53
N ALA A 163 -7.19 38.68 -3.13
CA ALA A 163 -8.65 38.84 -3.24
C ALA A 163 -9.30 37.71 -4.05
N GLU A 164 -8.61 37.20 -5.08
CA GLU A 164 -9.06 36.09 -5.92
C GLU A 164 -9.18 34.74 -5.20
N ALA A 165 -8.60 34.59 -4.00
CA ALA A 165 -8.78 33.38 -3.19
C ALA A 165 -10.16 33.33 -2.52
N TYR A 166 -10.83 34.48 -2.34
CA TYR A 166 -12.16 34.56 -1.76
C TYR A 166 -13.21 34.40 -2.84
N ARG A 167 -14.08 33.40 -2.69
CA ARG A 167 -15.19 33.12 -3.59
C ARG A 167 -16.50 33.48 -2.93
N THR A 168 -17.37 34.20 -3.63
CA THR A 168 -18.77 34.33 -3.25
C THR A 168 -19.55 33.16 -3.83
N VAL A 169 -20.25 32.43 -2.98
CA VAL A 169 -21.14 31.33 -3.35
C VAL A 169 -22.57 31.71 -2.96
N ASP A 170 -23.48 31.58 -3.91
CA ASP A 170 -24.89 31.96 -3.76
C ASP A 170 -25.77 30.72 -3.54
N ASP A 171 -27.05 30.94 -3.24
CA ASP A 171 -28.07 29.90 -3.11
C ASP A 171 -27.77 28.80 -2.07
N ILE A 172 -27.06 29.17 -0.99
CA ILE A 172 -26.78 28.25 0.11
C ILE A 172 -27.93 28.28 1.10
N GLU A 173 -28.51 27.11 1.38
CA GLU A 173 -29.60 26.95 2.35
C GLU A 173 -29.11 27.21 3.78
N VAL A 174 -29.79 28.13 4.46
CA VAL A 174 -29.55 28.59 5.84
C VAL A 174 -30.87 28.72 6.58
N THR A 175 -30.82 28.88 7.91
CA THR A 175 -32.02 28.98 8.75
C THR A 175 -32.31 30.42 9.09
N ARG A 176 -33.55 30.88 8.83
CA ARG A 176 -34.07 32.19 9.22
C ARG A 176 -34.88 32.09 10.50
N ALA A 177 -34.51 32.88 11.51
CA ALA A 177 -35.27 33.04 12.75
C ALA A 177 -35.08 34.44 13.34
N GLY A 178 -36.15 35.03 13.88
CA GLY A 178 -36.06 36.30 14.61
C GLY A 178 -35.48 37.48 13.81
N GLY A 179 -35.66 37.51 12.49
CA GLY A 179 -35.10 38.55 11.60
C GLY A 179 -33.62 38.39 11.27
N LYS A 180 -33.04 37.21 11.58
CA LYS A 180 -31.64 36.87 11.33
C LYS A 180 -31.52 35.57 10.54
N LEU A 181 -30.36 35.39 9.92
CA LEU A 181 -29.94 34.15 9.27
C LEU A 181 -28.85 33.48 10.08
N TYR A 182 -28.88 32.15 10.14
CA TYR A 182 -27.99 31.28 10.91
C TYR A 182 -27.45 30.16 10.03
N LEU A 183 -26.19 29.78 10.24
CA LEU A 183 -25.51 28.68 9.53
C LEU A 183 -26.04 27.31 10.00
N ALA A 184 -27.26 26.99 9.59
CA ALA A 184 -27.91 25.72 9.87
C ALA A 184 -28.88 25.36 8.75
N ASN A 185 -28.95 24.08 8.40
CA ASN A 185 -29.94 23.52 7.50
C ASN A 185 -30.18 22.02 7.82
N SER A 186 -30.84 21.30 6.91
CA SER A 186 -31.15 19.88 7.11
C SER A 186 -29.93 18.94 7.10
N ARG A 187 -28.78 19.40 6.61
CA ARG A 187 -27.54 18.64 6.47
C ARG A 187 -26.49 19.03 7.50
N VAL A 188 -26.34 20.32 7.82
CA VAL A 188 -25.29 20.83 8.72
C VAL A 188 -25.85 21.84 9.71
N THR A 189 -25.34 21.82 10.94
CA THR A 189 -25.59 22.85 11.95
C THR A 189 -24.27 23.34 12.53
N ALA A 190 -23.96 24.63 12.36
CA ALA A 190 -22.85 25.26 13.07
C ALA A 190 -23.24 25.48 14.55
N VAL A 191 -22.41 24.99 15.47
CA VAL A 191 -22.62 25.03 16.92
C VAL A 191 -21.41 25.63 17.63
N ASP A 192 -21.57 25.95 18.91
CA ASP A 192 -20.47 26.38 19.79
C ASP A 192 -20.46 25.49 21.05
N ILE A 193 -19.38 24.75 21.25
CA ILE A 193 -19.18 23.91 22.42
C ILE A 193 -18.76 24.84 23.56
N THR A 194 -19.63 24.98 24.56
CA THR A 194 -19.36 25.87 25.71
C THR A 194 -18.82 25.13 26.93
N HIS A 195 -19.01 23.82 26.94
CA HIS A 195 -18.53 22.94 27.99
C HIS A 195 -18.38 21.52 27.45
N MET A 196 -17.26 20.87 27.77
CA MET A 196 -17.02 19.45 27.54
C MET A 196 -16.35 18.87 28.78
N PHE A 197 -16.90 17.77 29.30
CA PHE A 197 -16.37 17.16 30.51
C PHE A 197 -14.93 16.66 30.31
N GLY A 198 -14.03 17.06 31.22
CA GLY A 198 -12.64 16.62 31.21
C GLY A 198 -11.72 17.37 30.24
N GLU A 199 -12.26 18.29 29.43
CA GLU A 199 -11.52 19.00 28.39
C GLU A 199 -11.69 20.52 28.53
N ALA A 200 -10.64 21.26 28.15
CA ALA A 200 -10.68 22.71 28.14
C ALA A 200 -11.19 23.19 26.78
N VAL A 201 -12.42 23.71 26.75
CA VAL A 201 -13.02 24.23 25.52
C VAL A 201 -12.84 25.75 25.42
N SER A 202 -12.18 26.17 24.34
CA SER A 202 -11.87 27.55 23.99
C SER A 202 -11.49 27.62 22.51
N PRO A 203 -11.85 28.70 21.79
CA PRO A 203 -12.71 29.81 22.19
C PRO A 203 -14.18 29.41 22.44
N ARG A 204 -15.01 30.37 22.84
CA ARG A 204 -16.47 30.23 23.01
C ARG A 204 -17.15 31.36 22.27
N GLN A 205 -17.26 31.23 20.96
CA GLN A 205 -17.61 32.32 20.05
C GLN A 205 -19.12 32.61 20.01
N GLY A 206 -19.95 31.68 20.48
CA GLY A 206 -21.40 31.70 20.26
C GLY A 206 -21.77 31.43 18.80
N ILE A 207 -23.04 31.70 18.44
CA ILE A 207 -23.54 31.39 17.11
C ILE A 207 -23.36 32.56 16.14
N VAL A 208 -22.75 32.28 14.99
CA VAL A 208 -22.64 33.21 13.87
C VAL A 208 -24.01 33.49 13.25
N SER A 209 -24.36 34.76 13.10
CA SER A 209 -25.58 35.20 12.44
C SER A 209 -25.41 36.54 11.72
N VAL A 210 -26.24 36.78 10.72
CA VAL A 210 -26.37 38.06 10.01
C VAL A 210 -27.83 38.50 10.00
N ASP A 211 -28.09 39.79 9.80
CA ASP A 211 -29.45 40.29 9.61
C ASP A 211 -30.03 39.77 8.28
N GLU A 212 -31.35 39.56 8.24
CA GLU A 212 -32.01 39.12 7.01
C GLU A 212 -31.75 40.08 5.84
N GLY A 213 -31.39 39.52 4.68
CA GLY A 213 -31.01 40.29 3.48
C GLY A 213 -29.53 40.70 3.41
N MET A 214 -28.73 40.41 4.44
CA MET A 214 -27.27 40.57 4.41
C MET A 214 -26.57 39.26 4.09
N PRO A 215 -25.48 39.27 3.30
CA PRO A 215 -24.68 38.08 3.04
C PRO A 215 -23.76 37.74 4.23
N PHE A 216 -23.34 36.49 4.32
CA PHE A 216 -22.26 36.03 5.20
C PHE A 216 -20.89 36.38 4.58
N ALA A 217 -20.60 37.68 4.44
CA ALA A 217 -19.43 38.20 3.74
C ALA A 217 -18.24 38.50 4.66
N PHE A 218 -17.80 37.49 5.42
CA PHE A 218 -16.64 37.60 6.31
C PHE A 218 -15.32 37.35 5.58
N ARG A 219 -14.21 37.73 6.21
CA ARG A 219 -12.83 37.43 5.77
C ARG A 219 -12.05 36.83 6.94
N ARG A 220 -10.88 36.24 6.68
CA ARG A 220 -10.12 35.44 7.66
C ARG A 220 -9.80 36.17 8.97
N GLU A 221 -9.70 37.50 8.93
CA GLU A 221 -9.47 38.34 10.11
C GLU A 221 -10.66 38.34 11.09
N GLN A 222 -11.83 37.88 10.63
CA GLN A 222 -13.06 37.77 11.38
C GLN A 222 -13.32 36.31 11.70
N ALA A 223 -13.38 35.96 12.99
CA ALA A 223 -13.59 34.58 13.45
C ALA A 223 -14.80 33.90 12.77
N ALA A 224 -15.87 34.65 12.51
CA ALA A 224 -17.07 34.16 11.82
C ALA A 224 -16.82 33.60 10.40
N PHE A 225 -15.70 33.95 9.75
CA PHE A 225 -15.31 33.36 8.47
C PHE A 225 -15.04 31.85 8.59
N ARG A 226 -14.49 31.39 9.72
CA ARG A 226 -14.17 29.99 9.99
C ARG A 226 -15.44 29.13 9.97
N ASP A 227 -16.46 29.57 10.69
CA ASP A 227 -17.78 28.94 10.71
C ASP A 227 -18.43 28.90 9.32
N VAL A 228 -18.36 30.00 8.57
CA VAL A 228 -18.89 30.08 7.20
C VAL A 228 -18.19 29.11 6.26
N ASN A 229 -16.86 29.06 6.30
CA ASN A 229 -16.05 28.21 5.44
C ASN A 229 -16.31 26.73 5.73
N ALA A 230 -16.26 26.33 7.00
CA ALA A 230 -16.47 24.95 7.40
C ALA A 230 -17.92 24.47 7.14
N PHE A 231 -18.92 25.31 7.43
CA PHE A 231 -20.32 25.03 7.12
C PHE A 231 -20.53 24.76 5.62
N TYR A 232 -19.95 25.61 4.76
CA TYR A 232 -20.08 25.48 3.31
C TYR A 232 -19.50 24.15 2.80
N HIS A 233 -18.27 23.81 3.20
CA HIS A 233 -17.60 22.59 2.72
C HIS A 233 -18.29 21.31 3.20
N LEU A 234 -18.77 21.28 4.46
CA LEU A 234 -19.58 20.16 4.95
C LEU A 234 -20.91 20.03 4.19
N ASP A 235 -21.65 21.13 4.01
CA ASP A 235 -22.93 21.10 3.32
C ASP A 235 -22.76 20.68 1.84
N GLN A 236 -21.68 21.12 1.19
CA GLN A 236 -21.35 20.74 -0.17
C GLN A 236 -20.95 19.26 -0.27
N SER A 237 -20.16 18.74 0.67
CA SER A 237 -19.75 17.33 0.68
C SER A 237 -20.90 16.38 1.03
N LEU A 238 -21.79 16.75 1.96
CA LEU A 238 -23.02 16.01 2.26
C LEU A 238 -23.97 15.96 1.06
N ARG A 239 -24.17 17.08 0.35
CA ARG A 239 -24.92 17.07 -0.93
C ARG A 239 -24.25 16.18 -1.96
N TYR A 240 -22.92 16.18 -2.03
CA TYR A 240 -22.19 15.32 -2.95
C TYR A 240 -22.45 13.82 -2.66
N LEU A 241 -22.49 13.38 -1.40
CA LEU A 241 -22.90 12.00 -1.06
C LEU A 241 -24.30 11.65 -1.60
N GLU A 242 -25.25 12.59 -1.54
CA GLU A 242 -26.59 12.40 -2.11
C GLU A 242 -26.51 12.19 -3.64
N THR A 243 -25.68 12.96 -4.35
CA THR A 243 -25.44 12.78 -5.80
C THR A 243 -24.75 11.46 -6.15
N LEU A 244 -23.98 10.89 -5.22
CA LEU A 244 -23.41 9.55 -5.35
C LEU A 244 -24.46 8.44 -5.15
N GLY A 245 -25.67 8.77 -4.69
CA GLY A 245 -26.80 7.86 -4.56
C GLY A 245 -27.08 7.39 -3.12
N PHE A 246 -26.36 7.93 -2.13
CA PHE A 246 -26.60 7.69 -0.71
C PHE A 246 -27.77 8.54 -0.22
N VAL A 247 -28.98 8.18 -0.68
CA VAL A 247 -30.25 8.86 -0.39
C VAL A 247 -31.32 7.89 0.11
N GLY A 248 -32.35 8.44 0.76
CA GLY A 248 -33.47 7.65 1.28
C GLY A 248 -33.00 6.58 2.27
N GLY A 249 -33.37 5.32 2.05
CA GLY A 249 -32.93 4.21 2.91
C GLY A 249 -31.43 3.89 2.87
N LYS A 250 -30.66 4.55 2.00
CA LYS A 250 -29.18 4.47 1.91
C LYS A 250 -28.49 5.76 2.38
N ALA A 251 -29.25 6.73 2.88
CA ALA A 251 -28.66 7.96 3.39
C ALA A 251 -27.73 7.64 4.56
N LEU A 252 -26.49 8.11 4.50
CA LEU A 252 -25.51 7.91 5.56
C LEU A 252 -25.82 8.79 6.78
N PHE A 253 -26.40 9.97 6.54
CA PHE A 253 -26.77 10.94 7.57
C PHE A 253 -28.27 11.18 7.53
N THR A 254 -28.94 10.98 8.68
CA THR A 254 -30.38 11.21 8.85
C THR A 254 -30.69 12.37 9.79
N ALA A 255 -29.66 12.98 10.35
CA ALA A 255 -29.71 14.19 11.18
C ALA A 255 -28.61 15.15 10.71
N PRO A 256 -28.75 16.46 10.94
CA PRO A 256 -27.71 17.41 10.60
C PRO A 256 -26.41 17.10 11.35
N LEU A 257 -25.30 17.05 10.61
CA LEU A 257 -23.98 16.93 11.20
C LEU A 257 -23.61 18.26 11.86
N LYS A 258 -23.10 18.19 13.09
CA LYS A 258 -22.74 19.39 13.86
C LYS A 258 -21.27 19.71 13.69
N ILE A 259 -20.97 21.00 13.58
CA ILE A 259 -19.59 21.49 13.55
C ILE A 259 -19.41 22.68 14.47
N ASP A 260 -18.38 22.61 15.30
CA ASP A 260 -17.78 23.76 15.96
C ASP A 260 -16.47 24.09 15.24
N ALA A 261 -16.51 25.10 14.37
CA ALA A 261 -15.38 25.50 13.54
C ALA A 261 -14.22 26.13 14.34
N GLN A 262 -14.41 26.29 15.66
CA GLN A 262 -13.45 26.84 16.60
C GLN A 262 -13.50 26.10 17.95
N GLY A 263 -13.79 24.81 17.93
CA GLY A 263 -14.02 23.99 19.13
C GLY A 263 -12.79 23.81 20.01
N GLU A 264 -11.58 24.00 19.47
CA GLU A 264 -10.36 23.97 20.28
C GLU A 264 -9.30 25.02 19.93
N ALA A 265 -8.49 25.38 20.93
CA ALA A 265 -7.43 26.38 20.82
C ALA A 265 -6.13 25.82 20.23
N GLY A 266 -6.02 24.49 20.15
CA GLY A 266 -4.87 23.78 19.58
C GLY A 266 -4.83 23.85 18.05
N ASN A 267 -3.69 23.47 17.50
CA ASN A 267 -3.56 23.07 16.09
C ASN A 267 -3.83 21.56 16.06
N ASN A 268 -5.10 21.22 16.09
CA ASN A 268 -5.65 19.88 16.07
C ASN A 268 -7.14 19.99 15.78
N SER A 269 -7.69 19.03 15.05
CA SER A 269 -9.12 18.89 14.82
C SER A 269 -9.52 17.44 15.06
N THR A 270 -10.78 17.20 15.39
CA THR A 270 -11.28 15.85 15.64
C THR A 270 -12.78 15.76 15.41
N TYR A 271 -13.21 14.73 14.69
CA TYR A 271 -14.58 14.24 14.76
C TYR A 271 -14.83 13.46 16.07
N LEU A 272 -15.62 14.07 16.96
CA LEU A 272 -15.99 13.50 18.25
C LEU A 272 -17.17 12.54 18.08
N SER A 273 -16.88 11.30 17.69
CA SER A 273 -17.88 10.26 17.39
C SER A 273 -18.88 10.00 18.52
N ASP A 274 -18.48 10.16 19.78
CA ASP A 274 -19.36 9.92 20.92
C ASP A 274 -20.48 10.96 21.07
N ILE A 275 -20.34 12.14 20.45
CA ILE A 275 -21.34 13.22 20.47
C ILE A 275 -21.74 13.72 19.09
N ASP A 276 -21.18 13.15 18.01
CA ASP A 276 -21.49 13.47 16.60
C ASP A 276 -21.23 14.95 16.26
N VAL A 277 -20.07 15.47 16.69
CA VAL A 277 -19.64 16.86 16.47
C VAL A 277 -18.22 16.90 15.90
N LEU A 278 -18.01 17.65 14.82
CA LEU A 278 -16.68 18.02 14.36
C LEU A 278 -16.19 19.21 15.19
N SER A 279 -15.08 19.04 15.90
CA SER A 279 -14.44 20.09 16.70
C SER A 279 -13.15 20.51 16.00
N MET A 280 -13.10 21.75 15.52
CA MET A 280 -11.97 22.24 14.73
C MET A 280 -10.99 23.09 15.55
N GLY A 281 -9.72 22.97 15.22
CA GLY A 281 -8.62 23.74 15.80
C GLY A 281 -8.51 25.17 15.29
N THR A 282 -7.92 26.03 16.14
CA THR A 282 -7.64 27.43 15.82
C THR A 282 -6.16 27.81 15.96
N GLY A 283 -5.31 26.88 16.38
CA GLY A 283 -3.88 27.10 16.52
C GLY A 283 -3.16 27.06 15.17
N GLY A 284 -2.22 27.98 14.93
CA GLY A 284 -1.55 28.06 13.62
C GLY A 284 -2.45 28.72 12.57
N VAL A 285 -2.54 28.14 11.38
CA VAL A 285 -3.69 28.45 10.50
C VAL A 285 -4.89 27.79 11.14
N PRO A 286 -6.02 28.48 11.33
CA PRO A 286 -7.22 27.80 11.78
C PRO A 286 -7.61 26.71 10.79
N ASP A 287 -7.71 25.47 11.26
CA ASP A 287 -7.97 24.27 10.47
C ASP A 287 -9.22 24.43 9.59
N SER A 288 -10.23 25.16 10.08
CA SER A 288 -11.46 25.50 9.36
C SER A 288 -11.28 26.48 8.18
N GLU A 289 -10.12 27.10 8.00
CA GLU A 289 -9.76 27.85 6.79
C GLU A 289 -9.34 26.93 5.62
N ASP A 290 -8.99 25.67 5.88
CA ASP A 290 -8.60 24.69 4.87
C ASP A 290 -9.70 23.64 4.68
N ALA A 291 -10.29 23.57 3.48
CA ALA A 291 -11.31 22.58 3.20
C ALA A 291 -10.79 21.14 3.37
N ASP A 292 -9.51 20.89 3.11
CA ASP A 292 -8.96 19.54 3.25
C ASP A 292 -9.09 19.05 4.70
N VAL A 293 -8.84 19.90 5.69
CA VAL A 293 -8.92 19.51 7.11
C VAL A 293 -10.38 19.30 7.54
N VAL A 294 -11.28 20.19 7.12
CA VAL A 294 -12.74 20.01 7.37
C VAL A 294 -13.26 18.71 6.76
N LEU A 295 -12.86 18.40 5.53
CA LEU A 295 -13.31 17.21 4.81
C LEU A 295 -12.62 15.93 5.31
N HIS A 296 -11.42 16.03 5.87
CA HIS A 296 -10.74 14.94 6.57
C HIS A 296 -11.55 14.52 7.80
N GLU A 297 -11.93 15.47 8.67
CA GLU A 297 -12.77 15.16 9.84
C GLU A 297 -14.15 14.62 9.44
N PHE A 298 -14.72 15.16 8.35
CA PHE A 298 -15.98 14.65 7.81
C PHE A 298 -15.89 13.20 7.34
N ALA A 299 -14.76 12.81 6.76
CA ALA A 299 -14.56 11.46 6.28
C ALA A 299 -14.51 10.43 7.42
N HIS A 300 -14.03 10.79 8.62
CA HIS A 300 -14.20 9.94 9.80
C HIS A 300 -15.69 9.70 10.13
N ALA A 301 -16.53 10.74 10.03
CA ALA A 301 -17.96 10.58 10.21
C ALA A 301 -18.58 9.67 9.14
N ILE A 302 -18.16 9.76 7.87
CA ILE A 302 -18.59 8.84 6.81
C ILE A 302 -18.25 7.39 7.17
N THR A 303 -17.01 7.13 7.60
CA THR A 303 -16.55 5.79 7.97
C THR A 303 -17.39 5.19 9.08
N GLU A 304 -17.76 5.95 10.10
CA GLU A 304 -18.62 5.47 11.19
C GLU A 304 -20.05 5.11 10.71
N ARG A 305 -20.60 5.84 9.72
CA ARG A 305 -21.92 5.51 9.14
C ARG A 305 -21.91 4.25 8.28
N LEU A 306 -20.80 4.00 7.57
CA LEU A 306 -20.63 2.80 6.75
C LEU A 306 -20.24 1.57 7.60
N THR A 307 -19.53 1.80 8.69
CA THR A 307 -18.89 0.79 9.54
C THR A 307 -19.01 1.19 11.02
N PRO A 308 -20.17 0.93 11.67
CA PRO A 308 -20.43 1.39 13.04
C PRO A 308 -19.47 0.87 14.12
N ASP A 309 -18.75 -0.21 13.83
CA ASP A 309 -17.76 -0.85 14.70
C ASP A 309 -16.32 -0.69 14.17
N TRP A 310 -16.03 0.41 13.46
CA TRP A 310 -14.71 0.73 12.89
C TRP A 310 -13.61 0.94 13.96
N GLN A 311 -13.08 -0.17 14.46
CA GLN A 311 -12.03 -0.18 15.47
C GLN A 311 -11.22 -1.48 15.40
N GLY A 312 -9.97 -1.44 15.87
CA GLY A 312 -9.08 -2.60 15.96
C GLY A 312 -8.43 -2.95 14.61
N GLY A 313 -7.50 -3.91 14.63
CA GLY A 313 -6.76 -4.24 13.40
C GLY A 313 -5.93 -3.04 12.90
N ASP A 314 -6.14 -2.64 11.65
CA ASP A 314 -5.45 -1.51 11.01
C ASP A 314 -6.42 -0.33 10.75
N THR A 315 -7.61 -0.34 11.35
CA THR A 315 -8.70 0.62 11.06
C THR A 315 -8.32 2.07 11.35
N GLU A 316 -7.47 2.33 12.34
CA GLU A 316 -7.01 3.69 12.66
C GLU A 316 -6.24 4.28 11.47
N ALA A 317 -5.19 3.60 10.99
CA ALA A 317 -4.42 4.05 9.82
C ALA A 317 -5.27 4.13 8.53
N MET A 318 -6.17 3.17 8.31
CA MET A 318 -7.08 3.21 7.17
C MET A 318 -8.08 4.37 7.26
N GLY A 319 -8.53 4.70 8.48
CA GLY A 319 -9.40 5.85 8.74
C GLY A 319 -8.71 7.15 8.32
N GLU A 320 -7.49 7.38 8.81
CA GLU A 320 -6.68 8.54 8.42
C GLU A 320 -6.43 8.62 6.91
N GLY A 321 -6.02 7.51 6.31
CA GLY A 321 -5.74 7.48 4.86
C GLY A 321 -6.99 7.66 4.00
N PHE A 322 -8.16 7.20 4.45
CA PHE A 322 -9.42 7.46 3.76
C PHE A 322 -9.80 8.93 3.89
N SER A 323 -9.59 9.53 5.06
CA SER A 323 -9.84 10.94 5.30
C SER A 323 -8.96 11.84 4.44
N ASP A 324 -7.67 11.53 4.33
CA ASP A 324 -6.75 12.20 3.41
C ASP A 324 -7.17 12.03 1.94
N TYR A 325 -7.61 10.82 1.55
CA TYR A 325 -8.12 10.56 0.21
C TYR A 325 -9.36 11.41 -0.11
N TRP A 326 -10.33 11.48 0.80
CA TRP A 326 -11.59 12.19 0.57
C TRP A 326 -11.36 13.70 0.41
N ALA A 327 -10.54 14.27 1.28
CA ALA A 327 -10.07 15.66 1.19
C ALA A 327 -9.31 15.92 -0.14
N GLY A 328 -8.28 15.12 -0.42
CA GLY A 328 -7.47 15.23 -1.63
C GLY A 328 -8.28 15.07 -2.92
N ALA A 329 -9.28 14.19 -2.94
CA ALA A 329 -10.19 14.01 -4.06
C ALA A 329 -10.97 15.30 -4.37
N TYR A 330 -11.46 16.00 -3.34
CA TYR A 330 -12.11 17.30 -3.52
C TYR A 330 -11.15 18.35 -4.09
N SER A 331 -9.97 18.50 -3.49
CA SER A 331 -8.93 19.42 -3.96
C SER A 331 -8.46 19.13 -5.38
N TYR A 332 -8.43 17.86 -5.79
CA TYR A 332 -8.19 17.45 -7.18
C TYR A 332 -9.34 17.88 -8.11
N TRP A 333 -10.58 17.66 -7.70
CA TRP A 333 -11.78 17.96 -8.49
C TRP A 333 -11.99 19.45 -8.74
N VAL A 334 -11.78 20.30 -7.72
CA VAL A 334 -11.87 21.77 -7.88
C VAL A 334 -10.85 22.29 -8.89
N GLN A 335 -9.73 21.58 -9.07
CA GLN A 335 -8.68 21.91 -10.02
C GLN A 335 -8.84 21.27 -11.41
N ARG A 336 -9.94 20.56 -11.70
CA ARG A 336 -10.10 19.77 -12.94
C ARG A 336 -9.90 20.58 -14.23
N ASP A 337 -10.38 21.83 -14.24
CA ASP A 337 -10.34 22.73 -15.39
C ASP A 337 -9.00 23.48 -15.55
N ARG A 338 -8.03 23.25 -14.65
CA ARG A 338 -6.72 23.89 -14.73
C ARG A 338 -5.81 23.20 -15.73
N ALA A 339 -5.14 24.00 -16.54
CA ALA A 339 -4.08 23.51 -17.43
C ALA A 339 -2.93 22.82 -16.67
N VAL A 340 -2.60 23.34 -15.47
CA VAL A 340 -1.62 22.74 -14.56
C VAL A 340 -2.24 22.68 -13.17
N LYS A 341 -2.40 21.47 -12.62
CA LYS A 341 -2.87 21.26 -11.26
C LYS A 341 -1.75 21.62 -10.28
N PHE A 342 -2.10 22.33 -9.22
CA PHE A 342 -1.17 22.78 -8.18
C PHE A 342 -1.13 21.76 -7.04
N GLU A 343 0.07 21.28 -6.73
CA GLU A 343 0.35 20.33 -5.63
C GLU A 343 -0.74 19.25 -5.44
N PRO A 344 -1.15 18.52 -6.50
CA PRO A 344 -2.33 17.67 -6.44
C PRO A 344 -2.16 16.44 -5.55
N ASP A 345 -0.92 16.07 -5.21
CA ASP A 345 -0.59 14.89 -4.40
C ASP A 345 -0.29 15.25 -2.93
N LEU A 346 -0.75 16.41 -2.47
CA LEU A 346 -0.51 16.91 -1.12
C LEU A 346 -1.83 17.17 -0.40
N PHE A 347 -1.92 16.66 0.82
CA PHE A 347 -3.00 16.97 1.75
C PHE A 347 -2.67 18.22 2.59
N GLY A 348 -3.69 19.05 2.85
CA GLY A 348 -3.57 20.19 3.75
C GLY A 348 -2.70 21.28 3.14
N ASN A 349 -3.05 21.68 1.90
CA ASN A 349 -2.24 22.63 1.15
C ASN A 349 -2.11 23.98 1.85
N TRP A 350 -3.09 24.41 2.63
CA TRP A 350 -3.04 25.67 3.35
C TRP A 350 -2.58 25.49 4.79
N ASP A 351 -3.28 24.67 5.56
CA ASP A 351 -2.94 24.45 6.97
C ASP A 351 -1.56 23.79 7.12
N GLY A 352 -1.39 22.58 6.56
CA GLY A 352 -0.21 21.73 6.78
C GLY A 352 1.12 22.23 6.18
N ILE A 353 1.08 23.31 5.39
CA ILE A 353 2.27 23.96 4.82
C ILE A 353 2.71 25.19 5.63
N THR A 354 1.82 25.80 6.41
CA THR A 354 2.07 27.01 7.18
C THR A 354 2.52 26.70 8.62
N GLY A 355 3.13 27.67 9.30
CA GLY A 355 3.51 27.50 10.72
C GLY A 355 4.83 26.77 10.98
N ALA A 356 5.11 26.52 12.26
CA ALA A 356 6.40 25.98 12.74
C ALA A 356 6.53 24.45 12.63
N LEU A 357 5.40 23.73 12.57
CA LEU A 357 5.33 22.28 12.37
C LEU A 357 4.60 22.03 11.06
N LYS A 358 5.32 21.53 10.05
CA LYS A 358 4.71 21.14 8.78
C LYS A 358 4.11 19.75 8.95
N SER A 359 2.78 19.62 8.87
CA SER A 359 2.02 18.37 8.96
C SER A 359 1.65 17.81 7.57
N ARG A 360 2.57 17.96 6.61
CA ARG A 360 2.35 17.53 5.22
C ARG A 360 2.21 16.02 5.15
N ARG A 361 1.12 15.56 4.52
CA ARG A 361 0.95 14.16 4.13
C ARG A 361 0.86 14.02 2.62
N SER A 362 1.60 13.07 2.08
CA SER A 362 1.63 12.75 0.66
C SER A 362 0.47 11.84 0.29
N LEU A 363 -0.23 12.15 -0.79
CA LEU A 363 -1.18 11.24 -1.47
C LEU A 363 -0.48 10.40 -2.56
N ASN A 364 0.86 10.39 -2.57
CA ASN A 364 1.70 9.72 -3.54
C ASN A 364 3.01 9.19 -2.91
N ASP A 365 2.93 8.52 -1.76
CA ASP A 365 4.08 7.79 -1.21
C ASP A 365 4.25 6.45 -1.96
N ALA A 366 4.90 6.52 -3.13
CA ALA A 366 5.17 5.35 -3.97
C ALA A 366 6.07 4.29 -3.30
N ASP A 367 6.77 4.64 -2.21
CA ASP A 367 7.69 3.78 -1.47
C ASP A 367 7.01 3.06 -0.30
N ALA A 368 5.82 3.51 0.14
CA ALA A 368 5.05 2.89 1.21
C ALA A 368 4.76 1.41 0.93
N ARG A 369 4.95 0.53 1.92
CA ARG A 369 4.67 -0.91 1.80
C ARG A 369 4.00 -1.44 3.07
N TYR A 370 3.01 -2.31 2.88
CA TYR A 370 2.30 -3.00 3.94
C TYR A 370 2.96 -4.32 4.33
N TYR A 371 3.10 -4.52 5.63
CA TYR A 371 3.70 -5.68 6.30
C TYR A 371 2.73 -6.17 7.39
N PRO A 372 2.01 -7.28 7.17
CA PRO A 372 0.95 -7.77 8.06
C PRO A 372 1.37 -8.04 9.51
N GLU A 373 2.67 -8.22 9.76
CA GLU A 373 3.24 -8.49 11.08
C GLU A 373 3.36 -7.25 11.98
N PHE A 374 3.12 -6.04 11.44
CA PHE A 374 3.16 -4.79 12.20
C PHE A 374 1.76 -4.29 12.56
N ASP A 375 1.71 -3.48 13.61
CA ASP A 375 0.53 -2.70 13.98
C ASP A 375 0.52 -1.36 13.23
N TYR A 376 -0.59 -1.03 12.56
CA TYR A 376 -0.78 0.23 11.85
C TYR A 376 -1.76 1.10 12.61
N ARG A 377 -1.24 2.14 13.28
CA ARG A 377 -2.00 3.13 14.03
C ARG A 377 -2.05 4.45 13.28
N ALA A 378 -3.00 5.32 13.65
CA ALA A 378 -3.09 6.67 13.12
C ALA A 378 -1.77 7.44 13.33
N HIS A 379 -1.29 8.11 12.29
CA HIS A 379 -0.11 8.98 12.32
C HIS A 379 1.21 8.32 12.73
N VAL A 380 1.31 7.00 12.63
CA VAL A 380 2.52 6.26 12.99
C VAL A 380 3.24 5.79 11.73
N SER A 381 4.50 6.20 11.58
CA SER A 381 5.35 5.67 10.51
C SER A 381 5.75 4.23 10.80
N VAL A 382 5.48 3.35 9.84
CA VAL A 382 5.94 1.96 9.83
C VAL A 382 6.98 1.83 8.74
N MET A 383 8.18 1.38 9.10
CA MET A 383 9.29 1.19 8.17
C MET A 383 9.68 2.44 7.34
N GLY A 384 9.51 3.63 7.93
CA GLY A 384 9.91 4.91 7.35
C GLY A 384 8.84 5.60 6.51
N THR A 385 7.65 5.00 6.36
CA THR A 385 6.52 5.58 5.61
C THR A 385 5.32 5.73 6.53
N LEU A 386 4.55 6.81 6.37
CA LEU A 386 3.37 7.07 7.20
C LEU A 386 2.26 6.08 6.85
N SER A 387 1.64 5.48 7.87
CA SER A 387 0.55 4.50 7.69
C SER A 387 -0.67 5.11 6.98
N ASP A 388 -0.96 6.39 7.24
CA ASP A 388 -2.00 7.18 6.59
C ASP A 388 -1.76 7.24 5.06
N GLU A 389 -0.52 7.58 4.66
CA GLU A 389 -0.10 7.70 3.26
C GLU A 389 -0.08 6.35 2.53
N LEU A 390 0.26 5.28 3.24
CA LEU A 390 0.22 3.91 2.72
C LEU A 390 -1.18 3.54 2.23
N TRP A 391 -2.23 3.98 2.92
CA TRP A 391 -3.60 3.70 2.55
C TRP A 391 -4.17 4.71 1.53
N SER A 392 -3.90 6.00 1.70
CA SER A 392 -4.42 7.06 0.80
C SER A 392 -3.83 6.99 -0.61
N THR A 393 -2.54 6.67 -0.73
CA THR A 393 -1.79 6.63 -2.00
C THR A 393 -2.43 5.74 -3.07
N PRO A 394 -2.67 4.43 -2.84
CA PRO A 394 -3.26 3.57 -3.87
C PRO A 394 -4.66 4.03 -4.30
N LEU A 395 -5.46 4.57 -3.39
CA LEU A 395 -6.80 5.10 -3.70
C LEU A 395 -6.70 6.34 -4.59
N PHE A 396 -5.92 7.33 -4.15
CA PHE A 396 -5.83 8.62 -4.83
C PHE A 396 -5.15 8.53 -6.21
N GLN A 397 -4.07 7.76 -6.32
CA GLN A 397 -3.42 7.56 -7.62
C GLN A 397 -4.31 6.78 -8.59
N THR A 398 -5.15 5.86 -8.10
CA THR A 398 -6.13 5.18 -8.97
C THR A 398 -7.25 6.10 -9.40
N LEU A 399 -7.77 6.97 -8.52
CA LEU A 399 -8.76 8.00 -8.88
C LEU A 399 -8.25 8.87 -10.03
N LYS A 400 -7.02 9.40 -9.91
CA LYS A 400 -6.39 10.21 -10.96
C LYS A 400 -6.30 9.46 -12.29
N GLN A 401 -5.85 8.21 -12.24
CA GLN A 401 -5.72 7.36 -13.42
C GLN A 401 -7.09 7.03 -14.04
N ALA A 402 -8.11 6.79 -13.21
CA ALA A 402 -9.48 6.55 -13.66
C ALA A 402 -10.04 7.77 -14.40
N VAL A 403 -9.86 8.98 -13.86
CA VAL A 403 -10.27 10.24 -14.50
C VAL A 403 -9.51 10.50 -15.80
N GLU A 404 -8.22 10.21 -15.83
CA GLU A 404 -7.41 10.33 -17.05
C GLU A 404 -7.89 9.40 -18.17
N VAL A 405 -8.26 8.15 -17.84
CA VAL A 405 -8.67 7.14 -18.83
C VAL A 405 -10.13 7.28 -19.25
N TYR A 406 -11.04 7.55 -18.30
CA TYR A 406 -12.50 7.50 -18.53
C TYR A 406 -13.19 8.86 -18.46
N GLY A 407 -12.45 9.95 -18.20
CA GLY A 407 -12.98 11.30 -18.09
C GLY A 407 -13.64 11.60 -16.73
N GLU A 408 -14.25 12.78 -16.63
CA GLU A 408 -14.79 13.31 -15.36
C GLU A 408 -15.81 12.41 -14.66
N GLY A 409 -16.64 11.67 -15.43
CA GLY A 409 -17.61 10.74 -14.85
C GLY A 409 -16.98 9.65 -13.99
N ALA A 410 -15.69 9.33 -14.21
CA ALA A 410 -14.94 8.40 -13.39
C ALA A 410 -14.73 8.88 -11.96
N PHE A 411 -14.76 10.20 -11.71
CA PHE A 411 -14.59 10.76 -10.38
C PHE A 411 -15.69 10.30 -9.41
N ASP A 412 -16.95 10.47 -9.81
CA ASP A 412 -18.11 10.03 -9.04
C ASP A 412 -18.15 8.50 -8.94
N GLU A 413 -17.86 7.81 -10.04
CA GLU A 413 -17.87 6.36 -10.07
C GLU A 413 -16.85 5.77 -9.10
N PHE A 414 -15.62 6.28 -9.10
CA PHE A 414 -14.56 5.82 -8.23
C PHE A 414 -14.82 6.18 -6.75
N ASN A 415 -15.39 7.35 -6.46
CA ASN A 415 -15.81 7.69 -5.10
C ASN A 415 -16.89 6.72 -4.57
N ARG A 416 -17.85 6.29 -5.41
CA ARG A 416 -18.79 5.22 -5.03
C ARG A 416 -18.06 3.91 -4.73
N ILE A 417 -17.04 3.54 -5.51
CA ILE A 417 -16.23 2.32 -5.27
C ILE A 417 -15.57 2.37 -3.90
N VAL A 418 -14.92 3.48 -3.55
CA VAL A 418 -14.20 3.61 -2.27
C VAL A 418 -15.16 3.54 -1.08
N LEU A 419 -16.33 4.20 -1.17
CA LEU A 419 -17.36 4.13 -0.12
C LEU A 419 -17.93 2.72 0.03
N GLU A 420 -18.28 2.06 -1.08
CA GLU A 420 -18.79 0.68 -1.07
C GLU A 420 -17.72 -0.35 -0.63
N GLY A 421 -16.44 -0.04 -0.81
CA GLY A 421 -15.32 -0.85 -0.33
C GLY A 421 -15.26 -0.92 1.20
N GLN A 422 -15.69 0.13 1.90
CA GLN A 422 -15.78 0.16 3.37
C GLN A 422 -17.07 -0.50 3.87
N ALA A 423 -18.17 -0.40 3.11
CA ALA A 423 -19.44 -0.99 3.48
C ALA A 423 -19.31 -2.51 3.71
N GLY A 424 -19.88 -3.00 4.80
CA GLY A 424 -19.88 -4.43 5.12
C GLY A 424 -18.54 -4.99 5.59
N ILE A 425 -17.67 -4.15 6.13
CA ILE A 425 -16.51 -4.48 6.96
C ILE A 425 -16.91 -4.35 8.44
N GLY A 426 -16.15 -4.91 9.38
CA GLY A 426 -16.42 -4.77 10.82
C GLY A 426 -15.15 -4.67 11.65
N TYR A 427 -15.28 -4.84 12.97
CA TYR A 427 -14.18 -4.75 13.93
C TYR A 427 -12.97 -5.61 13.55
N GLY A 428 -11.77 -5.06 13.71
CA GLY A 428 -10.51 -5.77 13.54
C GLY A 428 -10.03 -5.88 12.09
N ALA A 429 -10.63 -5.12 11.17
CA ALA A 429 -10.26 -5.12 9.76
C ALA A 429 -8.78 -4.77 9.53
N LYS A 430 -8.16 -5.47 8.59
CA LYS A 430 -6.80 -5.21 8.13
C LYS A 430 -6.82 -4.55 6.75
N MET A 431 -5.72 -3.91 6.36
CA MET A 431 -5.65 -3.21 5.05
C MET A 431 -6.00 -4.13 3.87
N HIS A 432 -5.58 -5.40 3.92
CA HIS A 432 -5.88 -6.36 2.87
C HIS A 432 -7.38 -6.70 2.76
N ASP A 433 -8.13 -6.65 3.86
CA ASP A 433 -9.57 -6.92 3.88
C ASP A 433 -10.33 -5.82 3.12
N VAL A 434 -10.07 -4.57 3.49
CA VAL A 434 -10.75 -3.42 2.89
C VAL A 434 -10.29 -3.21 1.45
N ALA A 435 -9.02 -3.48 1.13
CA ALA A 435 -8.53 -3.40 -0.24
C ALA A 435 -9.20 -4.42 -1.16
N ARG A 436 -9.34 -5.67 -0.68
CA ARG A 436 -10.05 -6.71 -1.44
C ARG A 436 -11.53 -6.34 -1.61
N SER A 437 -12.17 -5.89 -0.55
CA SER A 437 -13.55 -5.38 -0.58
C SER A 437 -13.73 -4.25 -1.60
N THR A 438 -12.78 -3.32 -1.68
CA THR A 438 -12.81 -2.19 -2.63
C THR A 438 -12.63 -2.64 -4.08
N VAL A 439 -11.71 -3.59 -4.34
CA VAL A 439 -11.57 -4.21 -5.68
C VAL A 439 -12.86 -4.93 -6.10
N ASP A 440 -13.51 -5.63 -5.16
CA ASP A 440 -14.77 -6.33 -5.45
C ASP A 440 -15.94 -5.37 -5.65
N ALA A 441 -15.98 -4.25 -4.92
CA ALA A 441 -16.95 -3.19 -5.15
C ALA A 441 -16.79 -2.60 -6.56
N ALA A 442 -15.55 -2.37 -7.00
CA ALA A 442 -15.26 -1.92 -8.37
C ALA A 442 -15.80 -2.90 -9.42
N ALA A 443 -15.49 -4.19 -9.27
CA ALA A 443 -15.92 -5.24 -10.19
C ALA A 443 -17.44 -5.40 -10.26
N ARG A 444 -18.15 -5.16 -9.14
CA ARG A 444 -19.61 -5.28 -9.06
C ARG A 444 -20.35 -4.06 -9.59
N LEU A 445 -19.86 -2.86 -9.30
CA LEU A 445 -20.49 -1.61 -9.74
C LEU A 445 -20.21 -1.33 -11.21
N TYR A 446 -18.99 -1.61 -11.67
CA TYR A 446 -18.50 -1.24 -13.00
C TYR A 446 -17.75 -2.39 -13.69
N PRO A 447 -18.41 -3.53 -13.98
CA PRO A 447 -17.78 -4.72 -14.55
C PRO A 447 -17.16 -4.49 -15.94
N ASP A 448 -17.62 -3.47 -16.67
CA ASP A 448 -17.13 -3.14 -18.01
C ASP A 448 -15.96 -2.13 -18.01
N LYS A 449 -15.51 -1.69 -16.81
CA LYS A 449 -14.38 -0.77 -16.64
C LYS A 449 -13.27 -1.43 -15.86
N ASP A 450 -12.03 -1.05 -16.15
CA ASP A 450 -10.83 -1.65 -15.56
C ASP A 450 -10.52 -1.16 -14.14
N TYR A 451 -11.48 -0.53 -13.43
CA TYR A 451 -11.23 0.02 -12.09
C TYR A 451 -10.74 -1.03 -11.09
N ALA A 452 -11.31 -2.25 -11.14
CA ALA A 452 -10.88 -3.35 -10.30
C ALA A 452 -9.43 -3.75 -10.56
N GLY A 453 -9.02 -3.84 -11.84
CA GLY A 453 -7.65 -4.15 -12.24
C GLY A 453 -6.66 -3.07 -11.85
N LEU A 454 -7.03 -1.79 -12.03
CA LEU A 454 -6.21 -0.65 -11.61
C LEU A 454 -5.98 -0.62 -10.10
N LEU A 455 -7.05 -0.79 -9.30
CA LEU A 455 -6.97 -0.87 -7.84
C LEU A 455 -6.10 -2.06 -7.40
N GLU A 456 -6.33 -3.23 -7.97
CA GLU A 456 -5.57 -4.43 -7.61
C GLU A 456 -4.08 -4.24 -7.89
N ALA A 457 -3.72 -3.66 -9.05
CA ALA A 457 -2.33 -3.37 -9.39
C ALA A 457 -1.69 -2.40 -8.38
N ARG A 458 -2.39 -1.33 -7.99
CA ARG A 458 -1.88 -0.36 -6.99
C ARG A 458 -1.74 -0.98 -5.61
N PHE A 459 -2.75 -1.71 -5.11
CA PHE A 459 -2.65 -2.36 -3.82
C PHE A 459 -1.57 -3.45 -3.79
N LYS A 460 -1.35 -4.19 -4.89
CA LYS A 460 -0.23 -5.14 -5.03
C LYS A 460 1.12 -4.44 -5.01
N ASN A 461 1.25 -3.29 -5.68
CA ASN A 461 2.48 -2.48 -5.62
C ASN A 461 2.84 -2.09 -4.17
N HIS A 462 1.83 -1.74 -3.36
CA HIS A 462 2.01 -1.41 -1.94
C HIS A 462 2.02 -2.64 -1.00
N GLN A 463 1.95 -3.87 -1.54
CA GLN A 463 1.87 -5.14 -0.78
C GLN A 463 0.66 -5.25 0.17
N ILE A 464 -0.34 -4.37 0.00
CA ILE A 464 -1.61 -4.45 0.72
C ILE A 464 -2.37 -5.68 0.26
N LEU A 465 -2.47 -5.88 -1.07
CA LEU A 465 -2.94 -7.14 -1.63
C LEU A 465 -1.77 -8.03 -2.01
N ARG A 466 -1.90 -9.32 -1.73
CA ARG A 466 -0.95 -10.36 -2.08
C ARG A 466 -1.70 -11.53 -2.69
N ASP A 467 -1.02 -12.28 -3.55
CA ASP A 467 -1.56 -13.52 -4.06
C ASP A 467 -1.38 -14.63 -3.01
N ASP A 468 -2.36 -15.51 -2.85
CA ASP A 468 -2.27 -16.65 -1.92
C ASP A 468 -1.15 -17.62 -2.33
N VAL A 469 -0.93 -17.76 -3.63
CA VAL A 469 0.15 -18.57 -4.19
C VAL A 469 0.95 -17.69 -5.13
N MET A 470 2.18 -17.39 -4.76
CA MET A 470 3.09 -16.56 -5.54
C MET A 470 3.91 -17.40 -6.52
N LEU A 471 3.99 -16.95 -7.77
CA LEU A 471 4.99 -17.42 -8.74
C LEU A 471 6.29 -16.65 -8.48
N ALA A 472 7.17 -17.25 -7.68
CA ALA A 472 8.42 -16.63 -7.28
C ALA A 472 9.58 -17.14 -8.16
N GLN A 473 10.42 -16.24 -8.66
CA GLN A 473 11.63 -16.61 -9.42
C GLN A 473 12.90 -16.23 -8.66
N SER A 474 13.81 -17.20 -8.49
CA SER A 474 15.08 -16.99 -7.81
C SER A 474 16.15 -16.42 -8.74
N SER A 475 15.98 -16.64 -10.05
CA SER A 475 16.84 -16.05 -11.08
C SER A 475 16.00 -15.67 -12.30
N ASN A 476 16.28 -14.53 -12.94
CA ASN A 476 15.69 -14.23 -14.25
C ASN A 476 16.54 -14.75 -15.42
N LEU A 477 17.57 -15.57 -15.15
CA LEU A 477 18.46 -16.13 -16.17
C LEU A 477 18.20 -17.62 -16.37
N LEU A 478 17.98 -18.05 -17.61
CA LEU A 478 17.84 -19.46 -17.99
C LEU A 478 19.12 -19.98 -18.61
N ARG A 479 19.83 -20.82 -17.86
CA ARG A 479 21.08 -21.45 -18.30
C ARG A 479 20.82 -22.82 -18.90
N SER A 480 21.51 -23.11 -20.01
CA SER A 480 21.51 -24.43 -20.65
C SER A 480 22.95 -24.95 -20.79
N PRO A 481 23.48 -25.67 -19.79
CA PRO A 481 24.86 -26.18 -19.86
C PRO A 481 25.12 -27.06 -21.09
N ASP A 482 24.12 -27.81 -21.54
CA ASP A 482 24.19 -28.71 -22.70
C ASP A 482 23.64 -28.11 -24.00
N GLY A 483 23.16 -26.85 -23.97
CA GLY A 483 22.50 -26.17 -25.08
C GLY A 483 21.19 -26.81 -25.53
N LYS A 484 20.65 -27.77 -24.77
CA LYS A 484 19.46 -28.56 -25.14
C LYS A 484 18.34 -28.43 -24.13
N ARG A 485 18.67 -28.30 -22.85
CA ARG A 485 17.69 -28.25 -21.76
C ARG A 485 17.94 -27.08 -20.82
N VAL A 486 16.86 -26.54 -20.28
CA VAL A 486 16.87 -25.52 -19.22
C VAL A 486 16.04 -25.99 -18.05
N VAL A 487 16.41 -25.56 -16.85
CA VAL A 487 15.60 -25.74 -15.64
C VAL A 487 15.04 -24.38 -15.27
N LEU A 488 13.73 -24.29 -15.02
CA LEU A 488 13.10 -23.04 -14.59
C LEU A 488 13.48 -22.73 -13.13
N PRO A 489 14.21 -21.64 -12.83
CA PRO A 489 14.53 -21.23 -11.47
C PRO A 489 13.34 -20.46 -10.85
N ALA A 490 12.19 -21.13 -10.82
CA ALA A 490 10.95 -20.61 -10.26
C ALA A 490 10.23 -21.66 -9.42
N ALA A 491 9.38 -21.19 -8.53
CA ALA A 491 8.57 -21.99 -7.63
C ALA A 491 7.19 -21.36 -7.44
N LEU A 492 6.21 -22.20 -7.11
CA LEU A 492 4.93 -21.76 -6.58
C LEU A 492 4.99 -21.84 -5.06
N VAL A 493 4.81 -20.71 -4.40
CA VAL A 493 4.95 -20.60 -2.94
C VAL A 493 3.63 -20.19 -2.34
N ASN A 494 3.16 -20.94 -1.34
CA ASN A 494 2.02 -20.49 -0.54
C ASN A 494 2.45 -19.29 0.33
N THR A 495 1.84 -18.14 0.09
CA THR A 495 2.09 -16.86 0.76
C THR A 495 0.84 -16.34 1.47
N SER A 496 -0.16 -17.19 1.68
CA SER A 496 -1.45 -16.79 2.25
C SER A 496 -1.44 -16.61 3.78
N GLY A 497 -0.30 -16.81 4.44
CA GLY A 497 -0.15 -16.72 5.89
C GLY A 497 -0.78 -17.90 6.64
N ARG A 498 -1.18 -18.97 5.93
CA ARG A 498 -1.89 -20.12 6.49
C ARG A 498 -1.81 -21.35 5.58
N GLN A 499 -2.24 -22.50 6.08
CA GLN A 499 -2.35 -23.70 5.27
C GLN A 499 -3.56 -23.63 4.32
N LEU A 500 -3.33 -23.88 3.03
CA LEU A 500 -4.38 -24.00 2.02
C LEU A 500 -4.92 -25.43 1.98
N VAL A 501 -6.23 -25.57 1.67
CA VAL A 501 -6.82 -26.87 1.29
C VAL A 501 -6.13 -27.41 0.04
N GLY A 502 -5.84 -26.52 -0.90
CA GLY A 502 -5.05 -26.82 -2.08
C GLY A 502 -5.09 -25.69 -3.09
N TYR A 503 -4.33 -25.85 -4.17
CA TYR A 503 -4.40 -24.95 -5.31
C TYR A 503 -4.22 -25.72 -6.62
N ARG A 504 -4.72 -25.10 -7.71
CA ARG A 504 -4.45 -25.50 -9.08
C ARG A 504 -3.77 -24.33 -9.79
N SER A 505 -2.66 -24.57 -10.47
CA SER A 505 -2.00 -23.56 -11.29
C SER A 505 -1.81 -24.08 -12.71
N ASP A 506 -2.29 -23.32 -13.70
CA ASP A 506 -2.04 -23.55 -15.12
C ASP A 506 -0.87 -22.67 -15.55
N LEU A 507 0.27 -23.31 -15.85
CA LEU A 507 1.53 -22.69 -16.23
C LEU A 507 1.68 -22.76 -17.75
N SER A 508 2.17 -21.67 -18.36
CA SER A 508 2.44 -21.60 -19.78
C SER A 508 3.72 -20.82 -20.06
N LEU A 509 4.57 -21.38 -20.91
CA LEU A 509 5.77 -20.75 -21.45
C LEU A 509 5.73 -20.90 -22.98
N PRO A 510 4.96 -20.03 -23.69
CA PRO A 510 4.63 -20.21 -25.10
C PRO A 510 5.85 -20.29 -26.01
N ALA A 511 6.92 -19.54 -25.71
CA ALA A 511 8.14 -19.52 -26.49
C ALA A 511 8.88 -20.88 -26.52
N LEU A 512 8.65 -21.74 -25.52
CA LEU A 512 9.14 -23.13 -25.53
C LEU A 512 8.06 -24.14 -25.93
N GLY A 513 6.85 -23.69 -26.29
CA GLY A 513 5.69 -24.56 -26.53
C GLY A 513 5.32 -25.39 -25.31
N TRP A 514 5.63 -24.92 -24.10
CA TRP A 514 5.43 -25.67 -22.86
C TRP A 514 4.22 -25.16 -22.10
N SER A 515 3.42 -26.09 -21.58
CA SER A 515 2.32 -25.80 -20.67
C SER A 515 2.16 -26.94 -19.68
N ARG A 516 1.80 -26.63 -18.44
CA ARG A 516 1.62 -27.63 -17.38
C ARG A 516 0.57 -27.18 -16.38
N THR A 517 -0.33 -28.09 -16.03
CA THR A 517 -1.22 -27.91 -14.87
C THR A 517 -0.62 -28.62 -13.67
N VAL A 518 -0.45 -27.91 -12.56
CA VAL A 518 -0.05 -28.46 -11.27
C VAL A 518 -1.19 -28.36 -10.27
N ARG A 519 -1.28 -29.35 -9.38
CA ARG A 519 -2.28 -29.42 -8.31
C ARG A 519 -1.60 -29.90 -7.04
N HIS A 520 -1.81 -29.17 -5.97
CA HIS A 520 -1.29 -29.51 -4.65
C HIS A 520 -2.42 -29.38 -3.63
N GLU A 521 -2.41 -30.27 -2.64
CA GLU A 521 -3.38 -30.30 -1.54
C GLU A 521 -2.63 -30.16 -0.21
N GLY A 522 -3.28 -29.60 0.80
CA GLY A 522 -2.73 -29.46 2.15
C GLY A 522 -1.41 -28.69 2.17
N VAL A 523 -1.36 -27.53 1.51
CA VAL A 523 -0.12 -26.76 1.31
C VAL A 523 0.09 -25.84 2.51
N ALA A 524 1.10 -26.12 3.33
CA ALA A 524 1.44 -25.28 4.49
C ALA A 524 1.89 -23.86 4.06
N ASP A 525 1.75 -22.88 4.96
CA ASP A 525 2.25 -21.52 4.72
C ASP A 525 3.76 -21.51 4.50
N GLY A 526 4.24 -20.67 3.58
CA GLY A 526 5.63 -20.60 3.15
C GLY A 526 6.14 -21.84 2.40
N HIS A 527 5.33 -22.89 2.24
CA HIS A 527 5.76 -24.09 1.52
C HIS A 527 5.92 -23.78 0.02
N SER A 528 7.05 -24.23 -0.54
CA SER A 528 7.48 -23.92 -1.90
C SER A 528 7.55 -25.18 -2.75
N HIS A 529 6.89 -25.15 -3.90
CA HIS A 529 6.94 -26.19 -4.92
C HIS A 529 7.78 -25.70 -6.11
N SER A 530 9.04 -26.14 -6.17
CA SER A 530 9.93 -25.82 -7.28
C SER A 530 9.38 -26.37 -8.59
N LEU A 531 9.38 -25.55 -9.64
CA LEU A 531 9.00 -25.98 -10.97
C LEU A 531 10.04 -26.90 -11.58
N GLY A 532 11.34 -26.68 -11.31
CA GLY A 532 12.46 -27.63 -11.30
C GLY A 532 12.66 -28.58 -12.50
N GLU A 533 11.82 -28.48 -13.53
CA GLU A 533 11.69 -29.42 -14.61
C GLU A 533 12.63 -29.04 -15.75
N ALA A 534 13.34 -30.03 -16.28
CA ALA A 534 14.20 -29.83 -17.44
C ALA A 534 13.34 -29.73 -18.71
N LEU A 535 13.22 -28.52 -19.25
CA LEU A 535 12.49 -28.23 -20.48
C LEU A 535 13.43 -28.33 -21.68
N THR A 536 12.94 -28.91 -22.78
CA THR A 536 13.71 -28.97 -24.03
C THR A 536 13.61 -27.65 -24.77
N LEU A 537 14.75 -27.13 -25.22
CA LEU A 537 14.81 -25.90 -25.97
C LEU A 537 14.45 -26.14 -27.45
N PRO A 538 13.60 -25.31 -28.06
CA PRO A 538 13.36 -25.36 -29.49
C PRO A 538 14.59 -24.83 -30.23
N VAL A 539 14.83 -25.36 -31.43
CA VAL A 539 15.94 -24.92 -32.30
C VAL A 539 15.82 -23.46 -32.75
N THR A 540 14.65 -22.85 -32.56
CA THR A 540 14.36 -21.46 -32.93
C THR A 540 14.76 -20.46 -31.85
N LEU A 541 15.05 -20.90 -30.62
CA LEU A 541 15.39 -20.00 -29.52
C LEU A 541 16.81 -19.45 -29.70
N GLN A 542 16.94 -18.13 -29.67
CA GLN A 542 18.21 -17.43 -29.78
C GLN A 542 18.74 -17.00 -28.41
N CYS A 543 20.06 -16.97 -28.29
CA CYS A 543 20.70 -16.54 -27.06
C CYS A 543 20.41 -15.05 -26.80
N GLY A 544 19.90 -14.73 -25.62
CA GLY A 544 19.40 -13.41 -25.25
C GLY A 544 17.88 -13.23 -25.39
N ASP A 545 17.16 -14.23 -25.91
CA ASP A 545 15.70 -14.15 -26.03
C ASP A 545 15.03 -14.00 -24.65
N GLU A 546 14.04 -13.11 -24.60
CA GLU A 546 13.15 -12.94 -23.45
C GLU A 546 12.00 -13.96 -23.50
N LEU A 547 11.69 -14.54 -22.34
CA LEU A 547 10.78 -15.65 -22.17
C LEU A 547 9.80 -15.34 -21.03
N VAL A 548 8.50 -15.37 -21.30
CA VAL A 548 7.46 -15.05 -20.31
C VAL A 548 6.81 -16.33 -19.80
N LEU A 549 6.98 -16.64 -18.52
CA LEU A 549 6.25 -17.68 -17.83
C LEU A 549 4.99 -17.08 -17.20
N ALA A 550 3.83 -17.53 -17.66
CA ALA A 550 2.53 -17.15 -17.09
C ALA A 550 2.00 -18.25 -16.17
N ALA A 551 1.34 -17.84 -15.08
CA ALA A 551 0.60 -18.71 -14.17
C ALA A 551 -0.82 -18.18 -13.96
N GLU A 552 -1.82 -19.02 -14.19
CA GLU A 552 -3.19 -18.81 -13.73
C GLU A 552 -3.47 -19.75 -12.57
N THR A 553 -3.61 -19.20 -11.36
CA THR A 553 -3.70 -19.98 -10.13
C THR A 553 -5.06 -19.79 -9.45
N ALA A 554 -5.67 -20.88 -9.01
CA ALA A 554 -6.86 -20.88 -8.15
C ALA A 554 -6.50 -21.57 -6.83
N ALA A 555 -6.46 -20.81 -5.74
CA ALA A 555 -6.12 -21.27 -4.38
C ALA A 555 -7.39 -21.39 -3.52
N SER A 556 -7.49 -22.44 -2.71
CA SER A 556 -8.66 -22.70 -1.88
C SER A 556 -8.28 -22.74 -0.39
N HIS A 557 -8.89 -21.85 0.39
CA HIS A 557 -8.79 -21.82 1.86
C HIS A 557 -9.73 -22.83 2.53
N SER A 558 -10.86 -23.11 1.91
CA SER A 558 -11.90 -24.03 2.39
C SER A 558 -12.72 -24.52 1.20
N SER A 559 -13.28 -25.73 1.30
CA SER A 559 -14.21 -26.27 0.29
C SER A 559 -15.56 -25.53 0.26
N ALA A 560 -15.88 -24.76 1.30
CA ALA A 560 -17.11 -23.97 1.39
C ALA A 560 -16.97 -22.56 0.78
N LEU A 561 -15.74 -22.15 0.44
CA LEU A 561 -15.44 -20.81 -0.07
C LEU A 561 -15.07 -20.88 -1.55
N GLN A 562 -15.30 -19.77 -2.26
CA GLN A 562 -14.83 -19.59 -3.63
C GLN A 562 -13.30 -19.59 -3.63
N PRO A 563 -12.65 -20.27 -4.59
CA PRO A 563 -11.21 -20.18 -4.75
C PRO A 563 -10.78 -18.76 -5.08
N PHE A 564 -9.68 -18.33 -4.47
CA PHE A 564 -9.00 -17.10 -4.84
C PHE A 564 -8.24 -17.31 -6.14
N ALA A 565 -8.58 -16.54 -7.17
CA ALA A 565 -7.93 -16.61 -8.47
C ALA A 565 -6.86 -15.52 -8.61
N SER A 566 -5.69 -15.87 -9.12
CA SER A 566 -4.63 -14.93 -9.46
C SER A 566 -4.02 -15.22 -10.83
N ARG A 567 -3.55 -14.16 -11.48
CA ARG A 567 -2.76 -14.23 -12.71
C ARG A 567 -1.44 -13.55 -12.48
N GLN A 568 -0.36 -14.26 -12.76
CA GLN A 568 1.00 -13.80 -12.53
C GLN A 568 1.87 -14.10 -13.75
N GLN A 569 2.87 -13.26 -13.99
CA GLN A 569 3.85 -13.47 -15.04
C GLN A 569 5.23 -13.12 -14.51
N VAL A 570 6.22 -13.90 -14.89
CA VAL A 570 7.63 -13.61 -14.64
C VAL A 570 8.44 -13.78 -15.92
N ASN A 571 9.48 -12.97 -16.06
CA ASN A 571 10.29 -12.90 -17.26
C ASN A 571 11.65 -13.55 -17.01
N PHE A 572 12.10 -14.33 -17.98
CA PHE A 572 13.43 -14.90 -18.07
C PHE A 572 14.18 -14.42 -19.30
N ILE A 573 15.50 -14.47 -19.24
CA ILE A 573 16.40 -14.23 -20.37
C ILE A 573 17.18 -15.52 -20.61
N TYR A 574 17.19 -16.01 -21.84
CA TYR A 574 17.94 -17.22 -22.19
C TYR A 574 19.44 -16.91 -22.35
N GLY A 575 20.26 -17.52 -21.48
CA GLY A 575 21.72 -17.38 -21.49
C GLY A 575 22.30 -16.53 -20.36
N GLU A 576 23.61 -16.68 -20.14
CA GLU A 576 24.36 -15.87 -19.20
C GLU A 576 24.82 -14.57 -19.87
N PRO A 577 24.53 -13.38 -19.30
CA PRO A 577 24.87 -12.11 -19.92
C PRO A 577 26.37 -11.85 -19.91
N GLN A 578 26.89 -11.32 -21.02
CA GLN A 578 28.25 -10.82 -21.13
C GLN A 578 28.24 -9.29 -21.09
N LEU A 579 28.50 -8.72 -19.92
CA LEU A 579 28.65 -7.27 -19.77
C LEU A 579 30.01 -6.81 -20.30
N ALA A 580 30.06 -5.64 -20.93
CA ALA A 580 31.31 -5.01 -21.37
C ALA A 580 32.27 -4.76 -20.20
N ILE A 581 31.72 -4.58 -18.99
CA ILE A 581 32.45 -4.46 -17.74
C ILE A 581 32.10 -5.68 -16.90
N ALA A 582 33.11 -6.48 -16.57
CA ALA A 582 32.90 -7.70 -15.80
C ALA A 582 32.31 -7.38 -14.40
N PRO A 583 31.23 -8.06 -13.96
CA PRO A 583 30.72 -7.92 -12.61
C PRO A 583 31.78 -8.22 -11.55
N GLN A 584 31.80 -7.44 -10.48
CA GLN A 584 32.59 -7.71 -9.29
C GLN A 584 32.08 -8.99 -8.62
N VAL A 585 33.00 -9.90 -8.32
CA VAL A 585 32.76 -11.03 -7.42
C VAL A 585 33.14 -10.56 -6.01
N LEU A 586 32.18 -10.57 -5.10
CA LEU A 586 32.33 -10.05 -3.75
C LEU A 586 32.40 -11.19 -2.73
N ASP A 587 31.39 -12.06 -2.72
CA ASP A 587 31.20 -13.14 -1.74
C ASP A 587 31.37 -12.64 -0.29
N GLN A 588 30.59 -11.61 0.07
CA GLN A 588 30.68 -10.87 1.33
C GLN A 588 29.37 -10.92 2.10
N ALA A 589 29.47 -11.18 3.42
CA ALA A 589 28.32 -11.10 4.32
C ALA A 589 27.78 -9.66 4.37
N LEU A 590 26.46 -9.53 4.36
CA LEU A 590 25.77 -8.27 4.57
C LEU A 590 25.74 -7.95 6.07
N ALA A 591 25.95 -6.68 6.41
CA ALA A 591 25.68 -6.18 7.75
C ALA A 591 24.18 -6.34 8.05
N ASP A 592 23.87 -7.01 9.15
CA ASP A 592 22.51 -7.16 9.69
C ASP A 592 22.13 -5.90 10.50
N ALA A 593 20.83 -5.61 10.54
CA ALA A 593 20.30 -4.60 11.44
C ALA A 593 20.48 -5.04 12.90
N ARG A 594 20.55 -4.08 13.82
CA ARG A 594 20.77 -4.38 15.24
C ARG A 594 20.12 -3.36 16.17
N PRO A 595 19.72 -3.77 17.38
CA PRO A 595 19.25 -2.83 18.39
C PRO A 595 20.31 -1.78 18.72
N ALA A 596 19.89 -0.52 18.85
CA ALA A 596 20.77 0.54 19.34
C ALA A 596 21.13 0.29 20.82
N PRO A 597 22.34 0.65 21.27
CA PRO A 597 22.76 0.41 22.66
C PRO A 597 21.93 1.11 23.76
N LEU A 598 21.19 2.17 23.40
CA LEU A 598 20.41 3.03 24.30
C LEU A 598 19.10 3.45 23.60
N GLY A 599 18.06 2.60 23.66
CA GLY A 599 16.68 2.94 23.25
C GLY A 599 16.04 1.96 22.26
N ASP A 600 14.77 2.22 21.93
CA ASP A 600 13.92 1.39 21.04
C ASP A 600 14.21 1.59 19.54
N LYS A 601 15.39 2.12 19.19
CA LYS A 601 15.78 2.39 17.80
C LYS A 601 16.60 1.25 17.22
N ILE A 602 16.34 0.90 15.96
CA ILE A 602 17.15 -0.04 15.19
C ILE A 602 18.25 0.74 14.45
N VAL A 603 19.48 0.25 14.54
CA VAL A 603 20.57 0.64 13.65
C VAL A 603 20.49 -0.26 12.43
N LEU A 604 20.34 0.34 11.25
CA LEU A 604 20.24 -0.39 10.00
C LEU A 604 21.56 -1.09 9.63
N GLY A 605 21.45 -2.22 8.95
CA GLY A 605 22.53 -2.96 8.35
C GLY A 605 22.89 -2.39 6.98
N ASP A 606 23.59 -1.26 6.95
CA ASP A 606 23.93 -0.56 5.71
C ASP A 606 25.22 -1.12 5.07
N ASN A 607 25.15 -1.46 3.79
CA ASN A 607 26.28 -1.97 3.00
C ASN A 607 26.41 -1.17 1.70
N LEU A 608 27.57 -0.55 1.50
CA LEU A 608 27.84 0.30 0.33
C LEU A 608 28.98 -0.28 -0.53
N TYR A 609 28.67 -0.59 -1.79
CA TYR A 609 29.63 -1.10 -2.78
C TYR A 609 29.82 -0.10 -3.91
N ALA A 610 31.07 0.16 -4.29
CA ALA A 610 31.40 1.12 -5.35
C ALA A 610 32.04 0.43 -6.56
N LEU A 611 31.59 0.78 -7.76
CA LEU A 611 32.23 0.41 -9.03
C LEU A 611 32.57 1.69 -9.77
N LYS A 612 33.86 1.85 -10.04
CA LYS A 612 34.33 2.91 -10.92
C LYS A 612 34.31 2.40 -12.36
N VAL A 613 33.61 3.12 -13.23
CA VAL A 613 33.64 2.91 -14.68
C VAL A 613 34.61 3.92 -15.28
N ASP A 614 35.56 3.43 -16.06
CA ASP A 614 36.60 4.25 -16.68
C ASP A 614 36.04 5.18 -17.78
N ASP A 615 36.77 6.25 -18.05
CA ASP A 615 36.43 7.20 -19.12
C ASP A 615 36.39 6.49 -20.50
N GLY A 616 35.48 6.94 -21.36
CA GLY A 616 35.31 6.35 -22.70
C GLY A 616 34.33 5.17 -22.76
N ALA A 617 33.67 4.81 -21.66
CA ALA A 617 32.65 3.77 -21.60
C ALA A 617 31.32 4.11 -22.32
N GLY A 618 31.20 5.31 -22.91
CA GLY A 618 30.00 5.75 -23.62
C GLY A 618 28.90 6.29 -22.68
N VAL A 619 27.65 6.08 -23.09
CA VAL A 619 26.44 6.52 -22.38
C VAL A 619 25.52 5.35 -22.12
N VAL A 620 24.59 5.51 -21.17
CA VAL A 620 23.52 4.54 -20.91
C VAL A 620 22.63 4.44 -22.15
N GLY A 621 22.74 3.32 -22.88
CA GLY A 621 21.94 2.98 -24.06
C GLY A 621 20.90 1.89 -23.78
N ASN A 622 20.20 1.45 -24.82
CA ASN A 622 19.19 0.39 -24.73
C ASN A 622 19.76 -0.98 -24.29
N ASP A 623 21.06 -1.17 -24.44
CA ASP A 623 21.83 -2.34 -24.04
C ASP A 623 22.33 -2.27 -22.58
N PHE A 624 22.05 -1.18 -21.86
CA PHE A 624 22.46 -1.04 -20.46
C PHE A 624 21.75 -2.07 -19.57
N ALA A 625 22.53 -2.70 -18.70
CA ALA A 625 22.02 -3.57 -17.67
C ALA A 625 22.78 -3.46 -16.35
N ILE A 626 22.10 -3.87 -15.28
CA ILE A 626 22.64 -4.05 -13.94
C ILE A 626 22.49 -5.53 -13.60
N TYR A 627 23.59 -6.18 -13.21
CA TYR A 627 23.59 -7.55 -12.73
C TYR A 627 23.74 -7.55 -11.21
N LEU A 628 22.90 -8.31 -10.51
CA LEU A 628 22.94 -8.46 -9.06
C LEU A 628 22.69 -9.92 -8.68
N SER A 629 23.52 -10.46 -7.80
CA SER A 629 23.34 -11.78 -7.19
C SER A 629 23.60 -11.68 -5.69
N LEU A 630 22.62 -12.06 -4.89
CA LEU A 630 22.70 -12.09 -3.42
C LEU A 630 21.83 -13.21 -2.85
N SER A 631 22.05 -13.54 -1.59
CA SER A 631 21.19 -14.40 -0.78
C SER A 631 20.89 -13.74 0.56
N HIS A 632 19.71 -14.03 1.10
CA HIS A 632 19.27 -13.58 2.42
C HIS A 632 18.29 -14.59 2.97
N GLU A 633 18.30 -14.85 4.28
CA GLU A 633 17.28 -15.70 4.90
C GLU A 633 15.86 -15.16 4.67
N ARG A 634 15.74 -13.84 4.53
CA ARG A 634 14.47 -13.15 4.25
C ARG A 634 14.68 -11.91 3.39
N LEU A 635 14.40 -12.01 2.09
CA LEU A 635 14.63 -10.90 1.14
C LEU A 635 13.79 -9.64 1.43
N SER A 636 12.67 -9.75 2.16
CA SER A 636 11.83 -8.60 2.53
C SER A 636 12.47 -7.63 3.52
N ASP A 637 13.61 -8.02 4.09
CA ASP A 637 14.35 -7.21 5.05
C ASP A 637 15.30 -6.26 4.32
N LEU A 638 15.60 -6.54 3.05
CA LEU A 638 16.55 -5.81 2.24
C LEU A 638 15.89 -4.74 1.35
N LYS A 639 16.51 -3.55 1.32
CA LYS A 639 16.33 -2.55 0.26
C LYS A 639 17.62 -2.42 -0.53
N VAL A 640 17.55 -2.55 -1.85
CA VAL A 640 18.69 -2.43 -2.76
C VAL A 640 18.50 -1.24 -3.68
N THR A 641 19.40 -0.26 -3.58
CA THR A 641 19.36 0.98 -4.35
C THR A 641 20.66 1.17 -5.11
N VAL A 642 20.59 1.51 -6.40
CA VAL A 642 21.75 1.90 -7.20
C VAL A 642 21.73 3.40 -7.41
N ARG A 643 22.89 4.03 -7.29
CA ARG A 643 23.12 5.45 -7.57
C ARG A 643 24.07 5.60 -8.75
N ALA A 644 23.64 6.39 -9.73
CA ALA A 644 24.44 6.78 -10.89
C ALA A 644 25.48 7.86 -10.51
N PRO A 645 26.53 8.07 -11.32
CA PRO A 645 27.52 9.14 -11.13
C PRO A 645 26.91 10.54 -11.10
N SER A 646 25.74 10.72 -11.72
CA SER A 646 24.94 11.95 -11.67
C SER A 646 24.34 12.25 -10.29
N GLY A 647 24.36 11.28 -9.37
CA GLY A 647 23.76 11.35 -8.04
C GLY A 647 22.33 10.82 -7.96
N ARG A 648 21.69 10.55 -9.10
CA ARG A 648 20.34 9.98 -9.19
C ARG A 648 20.32 8.53 -8.73
N SER A 649 19.22 8.07 -8.15
CA SER A 649 19.09 6.74 -7.57
C SER A 649 17.84 5.99 -8.05
N ILE A 650 17.95 4.67 -8.13
CA ILE A 650 16.85 3.74 -8.44
C ILE A 650 16.89 2.60 -7.44
N THR A 651 15.75 2.28 -6.82
CA THR A 651 15.60 1.07 -6.03
C THR A 651 15.33 -0.11 -6.96
N LEU A 652 16.25 -1.07 -6.99
CA LEU A 652 16.15 -2.30 -7.80
C LEU A 652 15.32 -3.37 -7.12
N MET A 653 15.50 -3.49 -5.81
CA MET A 653 14.73 -4.38 -4.95
C MET A 653 14.26 -3.55 -3.77
N GLY A 654 12.95 -3.37 -3.65
CA GLY A 654 12.38 -2.83 -2.42
C GLY A 654 12.37 -3.90 -1.34
N ASN A 655 11.88 -3.53 -0.17
CA ASN A 655 11.58 -4.41 0.96
C ASN A 655 10.43 -5.41 0.65
N GLN A 656 10.56 -6.15 -0.44
CA GLN A 656 9.49 -6.94 -1.01
C GLN A 656 9.41 -8.32 -0.38
N ALA A 657 8.19 -8.75 -0.05
CA ALA A 657 7.91 -10.10 0.42
C ALA A 657 8.17 -11.13 -0.70
N LEU A 658 9.44 -11.41 -0.96
CA LEU A 658 9.89 -12.48 -1.86
C LEU A 658 10.13 -13.74 -1.01
N PRO A 659 9.35 -14.82 -1.20
CA PRO A 659 9.43 -16.02 -0.38
C PRO A 659 10.55 -16.96 -0.84
N LEU A 660 11.71 -16.40 -1.19
CA LEU A 660 12.89 -17.11 -1.67
C LEU A 660 14.13 -16.57 -0.94
N ALA A 661 15.12 -17.44 -0.72
CA ALA A 661 16.35 -17.09 -0.01
C ALA A 661 17.46 -16.54 -0.92
N SER A 662 17.24 -16.51 -2.23
CA SER A 662 18.24 -16.13 -3.22
C SER A 662 17.63 -15.28 -4.32
N HIS A 663 18.39 -14.29 -4.77
CA HIS A 663 18.00 -13.37 -5.83
C HIS A 663 19.16 -13.15 -6.79
N GLU A 664 19.00 -13.61 -8.04
CA GLU A 664 19.92 -13.36 -9.14
C GLU A 664 19.19 -12.70 -10.31
N TYR A 665 19.53 -11.46 -10.62
CA TYR A 665 18.78 -10.69 -11.62
C TYR A 665 19.68 -9.88 -12.53
N LEU A 666 19.33 -9.88 -13.82
CA LEU A 666 19.75 -8.90 -14.80
C LEU A 666 18.62 -7.88 -15.02
N TYR A 667 18.79 -6.68 -14.48
CA TYR A 667 17.90 -5.55 -14.70
C TYR A 667 18.28 -4.87 -16.00
N THR A 668 17.38 -4.87 -16.99
CA THR A 668 17.52 -4.19 -18.28
C THR A 668 16.48 -3.08 -18.36
N ILE A 669 16.63 -2.16 -19.31
CA ILE A 669 15.59 -1.15 -19.58
C ILE A 669 14.24 -1.82 -19.89
N ALA A 670 14.23 -2.93 -20.63
CA ALA A 670 13.02 -3.66 -21.00
C ALA A 670 12.25 -4.25 -19.81
N ASN A 671 12.96 -4.80 -18.82
CA ASN A 671 12.33 -5.43 -17.65
C ASN A 671 12.30 -4.54 -16.40
N THR A 672 12.98 -3.39 -16.43
CA THR A 672 13.04 -2.41 -15.35
C THR A 672 12.91 -0.99 -15.94
N PRO A 673 11.69 -0.56 -16.34
CA PRO A 673 11.48 0.71 -17.04
C PRO A 673 11.98 1.95 -16.29
N ALA A 674 12.07 1.89 -14.95
CA ALA A 674 12.66 2.96 -14.15
C ALA A 674 14.10 3.32 -14.56
N LEU A 675 14.84 2.40 -15.20
CA LEU A 675 16.18 2.64 -15.74
C LEU A 675 16.18 3.58 -16.96
N GLU A 676 15.07 3.72 -17.68
CA GLU A 676 14.95 4.64 -18.83
C GLU A 676 15.27 6.08 -18.44
N GLN A 677 15.05 6.43 -17.17
CA GLN A 677 15.33 7.76 -16.67
C GLN A 677 16.82 8.15 -16.78
N TRP A 678 17.73 7.17 -16.87
CA TRP A 678 19.17 7.37 -17.05
C TRP A 678 19.61 7.31 -18.50
N ALA A 679 18.71 7.08 -19.46
CA ALA A 679 19.06 7.00 -20.88
C ALA A 679 19.82 8.26 -21.34
N GLY A 680 20.97 8.06 -21.97
CA GLY A 680 21.86 9.13 -22.43
C GLY A 680 22.81 9.70 -21.37
N GLU A 681 22.71 9.29 -20.10
CA GLU A 681 23.69 9.69 -19.07
C GLU A 681 25.07 9.05 -19.32
N PRO A 682 26.18 9.71 -18.95
CA PRO A 682 27.51 9.11 -19.03
C PRO A 682 27.63 7.83 -18.19
N LEU A 683 28.17 6.76 -18.77
CA LEU A 683 28.48 5.55 -18.03
C LEU A 683 29.70 5.72 -17.11
N ALA A 684 30.66 6.56 -17.52
CA ALA A 684 31.88 6.82 -16.77
C ALA A 684 31.61 7.50 -15.42
N GLY A 685 32.32 7.07 -14.39
CA GLY A 685 32.21 7.63 -13.03
C GLY A 685 32.00 6.57 -11.95
N ASN A 686 31.64 7.05 -10.75
CA ASN A 686 31.42 6.19 -9.60
C ASN A 686 29.95 5.82 -9.49
N TRP A 687 29.67 4.53 -9.64
CA TRP A 687 28.39 3.94 -9.35
C TRP A 687 28.42 3.33 -7.96
N THR A 688 27.33 3.46 -7.22
CA THR A 688 27.21 2.85 -5.89
C THR A 688 25.98 1.98 -5.79
N LEU A 689 26.15 0.78 -5.23
CA LEU A 689 25.09 -0.12 -4.81
C LEU A 689 24.98 -0.03 -3.29
N ASP A 690 23.80 0.33 -2.82
CA ASP A 690 23.44 0.43 -1.42
C ASP A 690 22.48 -0.71 -1.08
N ILE A 691 22.85 -1.55 -0.11
CA ILE A 691 22.02 -2.64 0.41
C ILE A 691 21.82 -2.40 1.89
N THR A 692 20.59 -2.06 2.25
CA THR A 692 20.16 -1.81 3.63
C THR A 692 19.35 -2.99 4.13
N ASP A 693 19.79 -3.61 5.22
CA ASP A 693 18.97 -4.47 6.06
C ASP A 693 18.33 -3.64 7.19
N ARG A 694 17.05 -3.87 7.44
CA ARG A 694 16.26 -3.14 8.45
C ARG A 694 15.72 -4.00 9.57
N VAL A 695 15.87 -5.33 9.50
CA VAL A 695 15.30 -6.27 10.49
C VAL A 695 16.40 -7.13 11.08
N ALA A 696 16.62 -6.99 12.39
CA ALA A 696 17.68 -7.72 13.06
C ALA A 696 17.40 -9.24 13.10
N GLY A 697 18.44 -10.04 12.89
CA GLY A 697 18.45 -11.47 13.17
C GLY A 697 18.40 -12.39 11.96
N ASN A 698 18.11 -11.85 10.77
CA ASN A 698 18.24 -12.57 9.50
C ASN A 698 19.55 -12.13 8.85
N VAL A 699 20.28 -13.07 8.27
CA VAL A 699 21.57 -12.77 7.64
C VAL A 699 21.58 -13.11 6.16
N GLY A 700 22.51 -12.50 5.42
CA GLY A 700 22.72 -12.81 4.02
C GLY A 700 24.09 -12.42 3.50
N GLU A 701 24.27 -12.62 2.20
CA GLU A 701 25.53 -12.46 1.49
C GLU A 701 25.29 -11.85 0.11
N ILE A 702 26.12 -10.87 -0.28
CA ILE A 702 26.22 -10.45 -1.67
C ILE A 702 27.27 -11.30 -2.37
N HIS A 703 26.89 -11.91 -3.49
CA HIS A 703 27.80 -12.75 -4.27
C HIS A 703 28.46 -11.94 -5.38
N ARG A 704 27.66 -11.26 -6.21
CA ARG A 704 28.14 -10.57 -7.40
C ARG A 704 27.31 -9.33 -7.71
N TRP A 705 27.95 -8.29 -8.23
CA TRP A 705 27.23 -7.16 -8.81
C TRP A 705 28.02 -6.50 -9.94
N GLY A 706 27.34 -5.89 -10.89
CA GLY A 706 27.99 -5.16 -11.97
C GLY A 706 27.00 -4.34 -12.78
N ILE A 707 27.55 -3.45 -13.61
CA ILE A 707 26.78 -2.62 -14.53
C ILE A 707 27.49 -2.53 -15.86
N GLY A 708 26.74 -2.24 -16.92
CA GLY A 708 27.29 -1.86 -18.21
C GLY A 708 26.46 -2.38 -19.38
N PRO A 709 26.92 -2.11 -20.60
CA PRO A 709 26.31 -2.64 -21.81
C PRO A 709 26.37 -4.17 -21.87
N VAL A 710 25.25 -4.81 -22.23
CA VAL A 710 25.22 -6.23 -22.59
C VAL A 710 25.78 -6.39 -24.00
N THR A 711 26.95 -7.03 -24.11
CA THR A 711 27.65 -7.27 -25.38
C THR A 711 27.25 -8.58 -26.06
N GLY A 712 26.55 -9.44 -25.35
CA GLY A 712 26.07 -10.73 -25.83
C GLY A 712 25.59 -11.62 -24.70
N TYR A 713 25.19 -12.84 -25.05
CA TYR A 713 24.77 -13.87 -24.10
C TYR A 713 25.49 -15.19 -24.40
N GLN A 714 25.73 -15.99 -23.37
CA GLN A 714 26.34 -17.30 -23.46
C GLN A 714 25.33 -18.40 -23.08
N CYS A 715 24.98 -19.24 -24.05
CA CYS A 715 23.89 -20.22 -23.90
C CYS A 715 24.31 -21.70 -23.94
N ALA A 716 25.55 -21.99 -24.33
CA ALA A 716 26.15 -23.32 -24.28
C ALA A 716 27.65 -23.17 -23.96
N ALA A 717 28.24 -24.16 -23.29
CA ALA A 717 29.68 -24.31 -23.37
C ALA A 717 30.02 -24.60 -24.84
N ALA A 718 30.85 -23.77 -25.47
CA ALA A 718 31.39 -24.07 -26.78
C ALA A 718 32.06 -25.45 -26.69
N SER A 719 31.41 -26.48 -27.22
CA SER A 719 32.04 -27.78 -27.39
C SER A 719 33.22 -27.53 -28.32
N GLY A 720 34.42 -27.54 -27.77
CA GLY A 720 35.66 -27.55 -28.53
C GLY A 720 35.74 -28.87 -29.28
N ASP A 721 35.02 -28.99 -30.38
CA ASP A 721 35.33 -29.93 -31.44
C ASP A 721 36.18 -29.17 -32.45
N GLY A 722 37.44 -28.96 -32.06
CA GLY A 722 38.49 -28.63 -33.01
C GLY A 722 38.73 -29.86 -33.87
N ASP A 723 37.86 -30.10 -34.84
CA ASP A 723 38.14 -30.95 -35.99
C ASP A 723 39.32 -30.32 -36.73
N LYS A 724 40.54 -30.64 -36.29
CA LYS A 724 41.72 -30.53 -37.12
C LYS A 724 41.62 -31.63 -38.16
N GLY A 725 40.74 -31.42 -39.13
CA GLY A 725 40.81 -32.00 -40.46
C GLY A 725 42.19 -31.68 -41.03
N THR A 726 43.12 -32.60 -40.81
CA THR A 726 44.46 -32.57 -41.38
C THR A 726 44.31 -32.88 -42.86
N VAL A 727 44.04 -31.84 -43.65
CA VAL A 727 44.27 -31.88 -45.09
C VAL A 727 45.78 -31.97 -45.29
N ALA A 728 46.24 -33.16 -45.66
CA ALA A 728 47.60 -33.42 -46.07
C ALA A 728 47.96 -32.53 -47.28
N PRO A 729 49.07 -31.76 -47.26
CA PRO A 729 49.63 -31.20 -48.46
C PRO A 729 50.47 -32.26 -49.17
N ALA A 730 50.32 -32.27 -50.49
CA ALA A 730 51.00 -33.15 -51.43
C ALA A 730 52.54 -33.06 -51.36
N ALA A 731 53.16 -34.20 -51.66
CA ALA A 731 54.60 -34.36 -51.81
C ALA A 731 55.16 -33.42 -52.91
N GLY A 732 56.16 -32.63 -52.53
CA GLY A 732 57.02 -31.86 -53.44
C GLY A 732 58.47 -32.00 -52.99
N ALA A 733 59.28 -32.64 -53.81
CA ALA A 733 60.69 -32.93 -53.56
C ALA A 733 61.58 -31.71 -53.90
N SER A 734 62.43 -31.30 -52.95
CA SER A 734 63.71 -30.59 -53.10
C SER A 734 64.20 -30.31 -51.67
N GLY A 735 65.38 -30.68 -51.18
CA GLY A 735 66.71 -30.61 -51.75
C GLY A 735 67.58 -29.81 -50.79
N GLY A 736 68.38 -30.50 -49.94
CA GLY A 736 69.61 -30.03 -49.27
C GLY A 736 69.56 -28.84 -48.29
N SER A 737 69.96 -29.05 -47.03
CA SER A 737 71.36 -28.87 -46.58
C SER A 737 71.45 -28.69 -45.05
N LEU A 738 72.30 -29.53 -44.44
CA LEU A 738 73.25 -29.28 -43.35
C LEU A 738 72.91 -28.26 -42.24
N GLY A 739 72.93 -28.76 -40.99
CA GLY A 739 73.03 -27.96 -39.78
C GLY A 739 73.19 -28.82 -38.53
N LEU A 740 74.40 -29.35 -38.33
CA LEU A 740 74.85 -30.11 -37.16
C LEU A 740 75.06 -29.20 -35.92
N THR A 741 75.06 -29.84 -34.74
CA THR A 741 75.54 -29.41 -33.39
C THR A 741 74.53 -28.67 -32.49
N GLY A 742 74.38 -28.96 -31.18
CA GLY A 742 74.97 -29.93 -30.22
C GLY A 742 74.06 -29.95 -28.97
N LEU A 743 73.70 -31.10 -28.39
CA LEU A 743 74.39 -31.93 -27.37
C LEU A 743 74.65 -31.26 -26.00
N LEU A 744 74.01 -31.87 -24.97
CA LEU A 744 74.47 -32.10 -23.58
C LEU A 744 74.52 -30.87 -22.63
N ALA A 745 74.26 -30.93 -21.32
CA ALA A 745 74.36 -31.99 -20.31
C ALA A 745 73.53 -31.57 -19.06
N SER A 746 72.66 -32.42 -18.50
CA SER A 746 72.81 -33.20 -17.24
C SER A 746 72.99 -32.40 -15.92
N LEU A 747 71.98 -32.48 -15.03
CA LEU A 747 71.98 -33.16 -13.70
C LEU A 747 72.94 -32.60 -12.63
N PHE A 748 72.40 -32.25 -11.45
CA PHE A 748 72.73 -32.92 -10.18
C PHE A 748 71.78 -32.48 -9.04
N LEU A 749 71.17 -33.49 -8.41
CA LEU A 749 70.64 -33.59 -7.04
C LEU A 749 71.68 -33.11 -5.99
N ALA A 750 71.47 -32.90 -4.69
CA ALA A 750 70.36 -32.81 -3.73
C ALA A 750 71.03 -32.54 -2.35
N GLY A 751 70.27 -32.11 -1.34
CA GLY A 751 70.62 -32.40 0.06
C GLY A 751 70.22 -31.33 1.08
N VAL A 752 69.14 -31.53 1.85
CA VAL A 752 69.17 -31.96 3.29
C VAL A 752 69.40 -30.75 4.23
N ARG A 753 68.59 -30.38 5.26
CA ARG A 753 67.88 -31.12 6.33
C ARG A 753 66.98 -30.14 7.14
N ARG A 754 65.81 -30.62 7.63
CA ARG A 754 65.21 -30.57 9.01
C ARG A 754 65.50 -29.34 9.93
N ARG A 755 64.64 -28.82 10.83
CA ARG A 755 63.40 -29.26 11.54
C ARG A 755 63.02 -28.16 12.59
N ILE A 756 61.79 -28.25 13.14
CA ILE A 756 61.37 -27.90 14.56
C ILE A 756 61.25 -26.39 14.86
N LYS A 757 60.27 -25.80 15.57
CA LYS A 757 59.06 -26.06 16.41
C LYS A 757 58.36 -24.67 16.43
N ARG A 758 57.08 -24.43 16.73
CA ARG A 758 56.06 -25.09 17.54
C ARG A 758 54.71 -24.52 17.13
#